data_AF-A0A845TSD9-F1
#
_entry.id   AF-A0A845TSD9-F1
#
_cell.length_a   1.000
_cell.length_b   1.000
_cell.length_c   1.000
_cell.angle_alpha   90.00
_cell.angle_beta   90.00
_cell.angle_gamma   90.00
#
_symmetry.space_group_name_H-M   'P 1'
#
loop_
_entity.id
_entity.type
_entity.pdbx_description
1 polymer ?
#
loop_
_entity_poly.entity_id
_entity_poly.type
_entity_poly.pdbx_seq_one_letter_code
_entity_poly.pdbx_strand_id
1 'polypeptide(L)'
;MKSKVILFLAISGILGLLFSVPMYAQVSGATLSGTITDAQGKSIPGATVSAKNLATGLGVQTTTNDAGSYTIPNLLPASYEVTATATGFSTDISKVTLTVGARQEMNLSLKVGQVTEQIQVTGAASQVELVSSTLSGTVEASQVRELPLNGRDWGSLATLQPGVVSVRTQEAVTQVGSHARGLGMQLSIGGNRPTQNTYRLNGVVINDYSNAGPGSVLGQNLGVDAIQEFSVLTSNYSAEYGFTSGGVINAITRSGTNQFHGSVYEFLRNSSLDAANFFENANGLKKAPFRRNQFGGSAGGPIWKDRIFIFGDYEGLRQSKGIPHVATTPSPNARLGILNDGMGNPLPPTGTCSPNSMRLVPNATVCVDNEIAKFFTFYPLPNAGLIGPSNNTGLFAFSGTQVVPENYYTTRADVKISDRDTLNGSFYYDRSSFTQPDNLNQVLDEFVVGRRGIAVEETHIFTPGMANTIRFGYNRSNGDGQLTPKAINPAGADASFGLLPGFFAPRISISGVTPFRGGLNGQSVQNYLLQTYQFYDDASRNAGRHSIKFGGMFIAYHLDLFAPFVEDGTASFSGLANFLTNNVRRVSGPPDLSAIKTHHNRTNIFAGYVQDDWHIRPRLTLNLGLRYEMETIPTETSGLIANLPTIFTDPSACVSPSNCPGFNKSYFTRNPTTKNFEPRLGFAWDPFGNGKTAVRGGIGLFDALPLPYELVINNAQTSPFHVTTTTPVNPGQGLFPHGLGGFFTNPPAAAQTWNYVDTNIKRNYVYQWNLNVQHQFPWDLSVMVAYAGSRGVHNPFQLDDINTVFPSFIQGRWVFPNPVCSDPPPVTVAPSCLTQGSPNAIVPGHPINTNVSAIQTTLWASMSYYNALQLRVEKRLSHGLQVVSSFTWSKTMDTSSGSFAGDNFASNLSAITPWWDLKLVRGLSDFNVGRNLTVNVLWDVPAPGAVSASAAGWLVKGWQLGGIFQASDGVPFWPLSGLDGDPMGQLNSAPIAIPDRLSTPGCTNLVNPGNPNNYIKEQCLVNAQAPSGFNLANCDQSFITNFATNNPGQSLPANTCINLLGNLGRNTLIGPGLINVDFSVVKNTRVPRISENFNIQFRTEFFNVFNHANFAPPNDNLLAFDSTGARVPGFGQITSTQTPGREIQFALKLIW
;
A
#
# COMPACT_ATOMS: atom_id res chain seq x y z
N MET A 1 -10.52 -1.92 37.94
CA MET A 1 -9.55 -2.69 37.14
C MET A 1 -8.16 -2.76 37.76
N LYS A 2 -7.48 -1.63 38.05
CA LYS A 2 -6.08 -1.59 38.55
C LYS A 2 -5.74 -2.65 39.62
N SER A 3 -6.53 -2.81 40.69
CA SER A 3 -6.21 -3.80 41.74
C SER A 3 -6.26 -5.27 41.28
N LYS A 4 -7.13 -5.64 40.33
CA LYS A 4 -7.18 -7.01 39.78
C LYS A 4 -6.01 -7.29 38.84
N VAL A 5 -5.53 -6.29 38.12
CA VAL A 5 -4.30 -6.40 37.29
C VAL A 5 -3.08 -6.54 38.18
N ILE A 6 -2.96 -5.74 39.24
CA ILE A 6 -1.88 -5.87 40.23
C ILE A 6 -1.90 -7.23 40.92
N LEU A 7 -3.09 -7.75 41.30
CA LEU A 7 -3.21 -9.06 41.92
C LEU A 7 -2.85 -10.20 40.96
N PHE A 8 -3.23 -10.10 39.68
CA PHE A 8 -2.87 -11.11 38.67
C PHE A 8 -1.38 -11.06 38.29
N LEU A 9 -0.78 -9.87 38.23
CA LEU A 9 0.68 -9.70 38.08
C LEU A 9 1.44 -10.22 39.30
N ALA A 10 0.93 -10.00 40.52
CA ALA A 10 1.52 -10.54 41.74
C ALA A 10 1.44 -12.07 41.79
N ILE A 11 0.29 -12.67 41.46
CA ILE A 11 0.13 -14.14 41.41
C ILE A 11 0.99 -14.74 40.29
N SER A 12 1.08 -14.10 39.12
CA SER A 12 1.96 -14.53 38.03
C SER A 12 3.45 -14.40 38.39
N GLY A 13 3.83 -13.34 39.11
CA GLY A 13 5.18 -13.16 39.65
C GLY A 13 5.53 -14.19 40.73
N ILE A 14 4.58 -14.56 41.59
CA ILE A 14 4.77 -15.57 42.64
C ILE A 14 4.85 -16.99 42.03
N LEU A 15 4.06 -17.33 41.01
CA LEU A 15 4.25 -18.57 40.26
C LEU A 15 5.56 -18.58 39.46
N GLY A 16 5.99 -17.43 38.92
CA GLY A 16 7.29 -17.29 38.24
C GLY A 16 8.49 -17.49 39.17
N LEU A 17 8.39 -17.05 40.43
CA LEU A 17 9.45 -17.22 41.43
C LEU A 17 9.65 -18.70 41.85
N LEU A 18 8.60 -19.53 41.75
CA LEU A 18 8.65 -20.95 42.12
C LEU A 18 9.26 -21.88 41.05
N PHE A 19 9.55 -21.37 39.85
CA PHE A 19 10.28 -22.08 38.79
C PHE A 19 11.59 -21.37 38.42
N SER A 20 12.34 -20.93 39.44
CA SER A 20 13.59 -20.18 39.33
C SER A 20 14.79 -21.04 38.88
N VAL A 21 14.80 -21.44 37.61
CA VAL A 21 16.02 -21.80 36.88
C VAL A 21 16.68 -20.50 36.40
N PRO A 22 18.01 -20.32 36.50
CA PRO A 22 18.67 -19.14 35.95
C PRO A 22 18.47 -19.06 34.43
N MET A 23 17.66 -18.08 34.02
CA MET A 23 17.38 -17.71 32.64
C MET A 23 17.76 -16.25 32.40
N TYR A 24 18.90 -16.12 31.74
CA TYR A 24 19.04 -15.16 30.64
C TYR A 24 19.17 -16.05 29.37
N ALA A 25 19.52 -15.60 28.16
CA ALA A 25 19.61 -14.26 27.59
C ALA A 25 19.10 -14.36 26.13
N GLN A 26 19.41 -13.36 25.30
CA GLN A 26 18.72 -12.99 24.08
C GLN A 26 19.49 -12.91 22.65
N VAL A 27 18.89 -12.97 21.43
CA VAL A 27 19.46 -12.72 20.05
C VAL A 27 18.37 -12.39 18.99
N SER A 28 18.68 -11.56 17.97
CA SER A 28 17.83 -11.34 16.76
C SER A 28 18.33 -11.76 15.35
N GLY A 29 19.62 -12.07 15.10
CA GLY A 29 20.19 -12.22 13.73
C GLY A 29 20.34 -13.66 13.18
N ALA A 30 21.18 -13.83 12.15
CA ALA A 30 21.36 -15.11 11.46
C ALA A 30 21.99 -16.17 12.37
N THR A 31 21.64 -17.44 12.14
CA THR A 31 22.00 -18.55 13.01
C THR A 31 22.66 -19.65 12.20
N LEU A 32 23.91 -19.99 12.53
CA LEU A 32 24.63 -21.14 11.99
C LEU A 32 24.58 -22.26 13.03
N SER A 33 23.95 -23.39 12.73
CA SER A 33 23.90 -24.57 13.60
C SER A 33 24.45 -25.81 12.92
N GLY A 34 24.70 -26.87 13.67
CA GLY A 34 25.13 -28.14 13.09
C GLY A 34 25.58 -29.15 14.14
N THR A 35 26.04 -30.29 13.67
CA THR A 35 26.65 -31.35 14.47
C THR A 35 28.07 -31.63 14.00
N ILE A 36 28.96 -31.90 14.96
CA ILE A 36 30.32 -32.36 14.73
C ILE A 36 30.36 -33.86 15.00
N THR A 37 30.79 -34.66 14.02
CA THR A 37 30.87 -36.12 14.11
C THR A 37 32.26 -36.65 13.77
N ASP A 38 32.57 -37.89 14.16
CA ASP A 38 33.71 -38.63 13.64
C ASP A 38 33.42 -39.24 12.25
N ALA A 39 34.40 -39.91 11.66
CA ALA A 39 34.26 -40.61 10.38
C ALA A 39 33.31 -41.84 10.44
N GLN A 40 32.88 -42.24 11.63
CA GLN A 40 31.94 -43.33 11.89
C GLN A 40 30.53 -42.80 12.23
N GLY A 41 30.32 -41.48 12.19
CA GLY A 41 29.03 -40.82 12.45
C GLY A 41 28.67 -40.67 13.93
N LYS A 42 29.60 -40.85 14.88
CA LYS A 42 29.37 -40.56 16.30
C LYS A 42 29.61 -39.09 16.58
N SER A 43 28.78 -38.50 17.44
CA SER A 43 28.92 -37.11 17.90
C SER A 43 30.21 -36.88 18.70
N ILE A 44 30.91 -35.78 18.42
CA ILE A 44 32.09 -35.34 19.17
C ILE A 44 31.68 -34.19 20.11
N PRO A 45 31.52 -34.43 21.42
CA PRO A 45 31.22 -33.38 22.40
C PRO A 45 32.47 -32.54 22.73
N GLY A 46 32.27 -31.30 23.18
CA GLY A 46 33.36 -30.38 23.52
C GLY A 46 34.25 -29.91 22.36
N ALA A 47 33.94 -30.26 21.11
CA ALA A 47 34.60 -29.70 19.93
C ALA A 47 34.38 -28.18 19.88
N THR A 48 35.43 -27.44 19.53
CA THR A 48 35.41 -25.98 19.42
C THR A 48 35.09 -25.59 17.98
N VAL A 49 34.12 -24.70 17.79
CA VAL A 49 33.68 -24.22 16.47
C VAL A 49 33.79 -22.70 16.44
N SER A 50 34.51 -22.17 15.45
CA SER A 50 34.72 -20.73 15.25
C SER A 50 34.17 -20.32 13.88
N ALA A 51 33.38 -19.25 13.81
CA ALA A 51 32.92 -18.64 12.57
C ALA A 51 33.51 -17.23 12.43
N LYS A 52 34.43 -17.04 11.47
CA LYS A 52 35.14 -15.78 11.22
C LYS A 52 34.64 -15.09 9.94
N ASN A 53 34.13 -13.88 10.08
CA ASN A 53 33.73 -13.02 8.97
C ASN A 53 34.95 -12.62 8.14
N LEU A 54 34.93 -12.94 6.85
CA LEU A 54 36.08 -12.72 5.96
C LEU A 54 36.34 -11.25 5.61
N ALA A 55 35.34 -10.36 5.75
CA ALA A 55 35.45 -8.95 5.39
C ALA A 55 35.90 -8.05 6.56
N THR A 56 35.45 -8.37 7.78
CA THR A 56 35.77 -7.59 9.00
C THR A 56 36.82 -8.24 9.89
N GLY A 57 37.18 -9.50 9.63
CA GLY A 57 38.10 -10.28 10.48
C GLY A 57 37.50 -10.74 11.82
N LEU A 58 36.33 -10.21 12.20
CA LEU A 58 35.60 -10.54 13.42
C LEU A 58 35.11 -11.99 13.39
N GLY A 59 35.28 -12.71 14.49
CA GLY A 59 34.76 -14.08 14.61
C GLY A 59 34.12 -14.35 15.96
N VAL A 60 33.18 -15.29 15.96
CA VAL A 60 32.50 -15.79 17.16
C VAL A 60 32.85 -17.26 17.34
N GLN A 61 33.12 -17.68 18.57
CA GLN A 61 33.49 -19.05 18.91
C GLN A 61 32.46 -19.66 19.87
N THR A 62 32.13 -20.93 19.64
CA THR A 62 31.28 -21.75 20.52
C THR A 62 31.87 -23.15 20.69
N THR A 63 31.26 -23.98 21.53
CA THR A 63 31.61 -25.39 21.71
C THR A 63 30.39 -26.28 21.56
N THR A 64 30.59 -27.50 21.05
CA THR A 64 29.52 -28.49 20.92
C THR A 64 29.07 -29.03 22.27
N ASN A 65 27.77 -29.25 22.43
CA ASN A 65 27.17 -29.90 23.59
C ASN A 65 27.38 -31.44 23.61
N ASP A 66 26.79 -32.12 24.58
CA ASP A 66 26.90 -33.58 24.78
C ASP A 66 26.39 -34.42 23.59
N ALA A 67 25.54 -33.85 22.73
CA ALA A 67 25.06 -34.46 21.49
C ALA A 67 25.93 -34.13 20.27
N GLY A 68 27.10 -33.48 20.48
CA GLY A 68 27.97 -32.98 19.41
C GLY A 68 27.38 -31.81 18.63
N SER A 69 26.29 -31.18 19.10
CA SER A 69 25.60 -30.10 18.41
C SER A 69 26.13 -28.73 18.82
N TYR A 70 26.28 -27.81 17.87
CA TYR A 70 26.66 -26.42 18.08
C TYR A 70 25.68 -25.46 17.41
N THR A 71 25.64 -24.22 17.91
CA THR A 71 24.91 -23.09 17.31
C THR A 71 25.67 -21.80 17.57
N ILE A 72 25.87 -20.98 16.53
CA ILE A 72 26.40 -19.62 16.58
C ILE A 72 25.29 -18.67 16.11
N PRO A 73 24.60 -17.98 17.03
CA PRO A 73 23.52 -17.06 16.71
C PRO A 73 24.05 -15.62 16.50
N ASN A 74 23.20 -14.73 15.97
CA ASN A 74 23.46 -13.32 15.63
C ASN A 74 24.60 -13.03 14.64
N LEU A 75 24.87 -13.93 13.70
CA LEU A 75 25.83 -13.65 12.64
C LEU A 75 25.26 -12.60 11.66
N LEU A 76 26.09 -11.61 11.31
CA LEU A 76 25.76 -10.61 10.29
C LEU A 76 25.81 -11.24 8.89
N PRO A 77 25.06 -10.74 7.90
CA PRO A 77 25.12 -11.27 6.53
C PRO A 77 26.50 -11.08 5.90
N ALA A 78 27.25 -12.18 5.73
CA ALA A 78 28.60 -12.18 5.17
C ALA A 78 29.05 -13.60 4.78
N SER A 79 30.21 -13.71 4.13
CA SER A 79 30.93 -14.98 3.99
C SER A 79 31.81 -15.22 5.22
N TYR A 80 31.68 -16.40 5.80
CA TYR A 80 32.38 -16.88 6.98
C TYR A 80 33.30 -18.05 6.66
N GLU A 81 34.47 -18.05 7.29
CA GLU A 81 35.29 -19.25 7.47
C GLU A 81 34.87 -19.92 8.77
N VAL A 82 34.48 -21.19 8.68
CA VAL A 82 34.04 -22.01 9.82
C VAL A 82 35.13 -23.05 10.09
N THR A 83 35.72 -22.97 11.28
CA THR A 83 36.81 -23.85 11.73
C THR A 83 36.30 -24.72 12.87
N ALA A 84 36.42 -26.04 12.74
CA ALA A 84 36.07 -26.99 13.80
C ALA A 84 37.32 -27.75 14.28
N THR A 85 37.54 -27.80 15.60
CA THR A 85 38.70 -28.45 16.24
C THR A 85 38.29 -29.29 17.44
N ALA A 86 38.93 -30.45 17.59
CA ALA A 86 38.77 -31.32 18.74
C ALA A 86 40.09 -32.07 19.04
N THR A 87 40.37 -32.35 20.32
CA THR A 87 41.59 -33.04 20.74
C THR A 87 41.64 -34.45 20.14
N GLY A 88 42.73 -34.78 19.42
CA GLY A 88 42.90 -36.07 18.73
C GLY A 88 42.33 -36.12 17.31
N PHE A 89 41.82 -35.00 16.79
CA PHE A 89 41.30 -34.87 15.44
C PHE A 89 42.03 -33.78 14.64
N SER A 90 42.06 -33.94 13.31
CA SER A 90 42.51 -32.91 12.37
C SER A 90 41.56 -31.70 12.37
N THR A 91 42.08 -30.50 12.08
CA THR A 91 41.25 -29.30 11.96
C THR A 91 40.49 -29.29 10.62
N ASP A 92 39.16 -29.16 10.67
CA ASP A 92 38.36 -28.88 9.47
C ASP A 92 38.21 -27.37 9.26
N ILE A 93 38.42 -26.91 8.02
CA ILE A 93 38.18 -25.53 7.61
C ILE A 93 37.25 -25.55 6.40
N SER A 94 36.04 -25.02 6.62
CA SER A 94 34.96 -24.96 5.64
C SER A 94 34.48 -23.51 5.46
N LYS A 95 33.74 -23.20 4.39
CA LYS A 95 33.23 -21.84 4.12
C LYS A 95 31.72 -21.83 3.94
N VAL A 96 31.07 -20.82 4.49
CA VAL A 96 29.61 -20.63 4.40
C VAL A 96 29.30 -19.15 4.13
N THR A 97 28.28 -18.88 3.33
CA THR A 97 27.73 -17.51 3.20
C THR A 97 26.39 -17.49 3.90
N LEU A 98 26.23 -16.56 4.85
CA LEU A 98 25.03 -16.42 5.67
C LEU A 98 24.24 -15.20 5.24
N THR A 99 22.91 -15.34 5.26
CA THR A 99 21.95 -14.29 4.92
C THR A 99 21.08 -13.90 6.12
N VAL A 100 20.37 -12.78 6.05
CA VAL A 100 19.57 -12.19 7.14
C VAL A 100 18.52 -13.18 7.65
N GLY A 101 18.57 -13.48 8.95
CA GLY A 101 17.61 -14.40 9.58
C GLY A 101 17.73 -15.86 9.10
N ALA A 102 18.74 -16.19 8.30
CA ALA A 102 18.97 -17.56 7.85
C ALA A 102 19.24 -18.50 9.04
N ARG A 103 18.78 -19.74 8.90
CA ARG A 103 19.01 -20.83 9.86
C ARG A 103 19.80 -21.91 9.13
N GLN A 104 21.08 -21.66 8.93
CA GLN A 104 21.93 -22.53 8.13
C GLN A 104 22.41 -23.70 8.98
N GLU A 105 22.02 -24.92 8.59
CA GLU A 105 22.61 -26.14 9.13
C GLU A 105 23.92 -26.47 8.39
N MET A 106 24.96 -26.85 9.13
CA MET A 106 26.29 -27.17 8.63
C MET A 106 26.91 -28.29 9.47
N ASN A 107 26.67 -29.54 9.08
CA ASN A 107 27.25 -30.71 9.75
C ASN A 107 28.68 -30.96 9.25
N LEU A 108 29.61 -31.16 10.18
CA LEU A 108 31.04 -31.39 9.89
C LEU A 108 31.48 -32.75 10.43
N SER A 109 32.38 -33.43 9.71
CA SER A 109 32.95 -34.72 10.12
C SER A 109 34.46 -34.59 10.27
N LEU A 110 34.95 -34.67 11.52
CA LEU A 110 36.37 -34.60 11.83
C LEU A 110 37.03 -35.96 11.67
N LYS A 111 38.23 -35.98 11.10
CA LYS A 111 39.06 -37.18 10.98
C LYS A 111 40.06 -37.27 12.13
N VAL A 112 40.40 -38.48 12.55
CA VAL A 112 41.44 -38.71 13.57
C VAL A 112 42.78 -38.27 12.99
N GLY A 113 43.51 -37.42 13.72
CA GLY A 113 44.73 -36.76 13.23
C GLY A 113 45.31 -35.77 14.25
N GLN A 114 46.44 -35.14 13.93
CA GLN A 114 46.95 -34.03 14.75
C GLN A 114 46.22 -32.73 14.42
N VAL A 115 45.95 -31.89 15.43
CA VAL A 115 45.24 -30.60 15.27
C VAL A 115 45.93 -29.65 14.28
N THR A 116 47.25 -29.79 14.10
CA THR A 116 48.09 -29.07 13.13
C THR A 116 47.80 -29.43 11.67
N GLU A 117 47.15 -30.56 11.39
CA GLU A 117 46.78 -30.99 10.05
C GLU A 117 45.46 -30.31 9.64
N GLN A 118 45.53 -29.39 8.67
CA GLN A 118 44.37 -28.67 8.14
C GLN A 118 43.79 -29.41 6.93
N ILE A 119 42.52 -29.78 7.01
CA ILE A 119 41.76 -30.30 5.87
C ILE A 119 40.79 -29.22 5.40
N GLN A 120 40.99 -28.71 4.18
CA GLN A 120 40.06 -27.78 3.56
C GLN A 120 38.98 -28.55 2.80
N VAL A 121 37.84 -28.81 3.45
CA VAL A 121 36.70 -29.48 2.82
C VAL A 121 35.87 -28.44 2.07
N THR A 122 35.81 -28.55 0.74
CA THR A 122 34.94 -27.73 -0.12
C THR A 122 33.51 -28.27 -0.13
N GLY A 123 32.93 -28.44 1.05
CA GLY A 123 31.52 -28.76 1.24
C GLY A 123 30.67 -27.52 0.96
N ALA A 124 29.95 -27.49 -0.17
CA ALA A 124 28.98 -26.43 -0.42
C ALA A 124 27.83 -26.53 0.60
N ALA A 125 27.51 -25.41 1.27
CA ALA A 125 26.35 -25.32 2.14
C ALA A 125 25.07 -25.68 1.37
N SER A 126 24.18 -26.48 1.98
CA SER A 126 22.96 -26.94 1.32
C SER A 126 22.15 -25.76 0.77
N GLN A 127 21.56 -25.95 -0.41
CA GLN A 127 20.61 -24.99 -0.97
C GLN A 127 19.21 -25.15 -0.37
N VAL A 128 19.01 -26.17 0.46
CA VAL A 128 17.72 -26.56 1.01
C VAL A 128 17.63 -26.13 2.47
N GLU A 129 16.49 -25.56 2.85
CA GLU A 129 16.17 -25.25 4.25
C GLU A 129 15.79 -26.54 4.98
N LEU A 130 16.48 -26.88 6.08
CA LEU A 130 16.34 -28.15 6.81
C LEU A 130 15.75 -27.97 8.22
N VAL A 131 15.68 -26.74 8.72
CA VAL A 131 15.36 -26.42 10.12
C VAL A 131 14.05 -25.63 10.25
N SER A 132 13.70 -24.79 9.27
CA SER A 132 12.61 -23.81 9.36
C SER A 132 11.42 -24.08 8.44
N SER A 133 10.20 -24.13 9.00
CA SER A 133 8.93 -24.18 8.26
C SER A 133 8.52 -22.89 7.55
N THR A 134 9.31 -21.81 7.66
CA THR A 134 9.00 -20.50 7.07
C THR A 134 9.09 -20.54 5.54
N LEU A 135 8.12 -19.95 4.84
CA LEU A 135 8.26 -19.64 3.41
C LEU A 135 8.89 -18.25 3.25
N SER A 136 10.15 -18.23 2.81
CA SER A 136 10.95 -17.01 2.65
C SER A 136 11.64 -16.92 1.30
N GLY A 137 11.99 -15.68 0.95
CA GLY A 137 12.79 -15.32 -0.21
C GLY A 137 13.87 -14.34 0.18
N THR A 138 15.08 -14.53 -0.34
CA THR A 138 16.22 -13.62 -0.16
C THR A 138 16.71 -13.17 -1.52
N VAL A 139 17.13 -11.90 -1.61
CA VAL A 139 17.74 -11.29 -2.79
C VAL A 139 19.14 -10.81 -2.39
N GLU A 140 20.15 -11.33 -3.09
CA GLU A 140 21.57 -11.09 -2.79
C GLU A 140 21.99 -9.66 -3.19
N ALA A 141 23.01 -9.11 -2.51
CA ALA A 141 23.58 -7.77 -2.81
C ALA A 141 23.95 -7.56 -4.30
N SER A 142 24.35 -8.63 -4.98
CA SER A 142 24.62 -8.67 -6.42
C SER A 142 23.35 -8.43 -7.23
N GLN A 143 22.26 -9.14 -6.94
CA GLN A 143 20.97 -9.00 -7.59
C GLN A 143 20.35 -7.62 -7.33
N VAL A 144 20.44 -7.13 -6.08
CA VAL A 144 19.99 -5.79 -5.68
C VAL A 144 20.61 -4.69 -6.56
N ARG A 145 21.90 -4.83 -6.92
CA ARG A 145 22.63 -3.82 -7.69
C ARG A 145 22.63 -4.04 -9.20
N GLU A 146 22.77 -5.27 -9.69
CA GLU A 146 23.05 -5.56 -11.10
C GLU A 146 21.81 -5.85 -11.97
N LEU A 147 20.66 -6.19 -11.35
CA LEU A 147 19.39 -6.30 -12.08
C LEU A 147 18.89 -4.92 -12.55
N PRO A 148 18.20 -4.83 -13.70
CA PRO A 148 17.60 -3.57 -14.16
C PRO A 148 16.46 -3.15 -13.23
N LEU A 149 16.67 -2.10 -12.43
CA LEU A 149 15.67 -1.56 -11.49
C LEU A 149 15.30 -0.13 -11.87
N ASN A 150 14.07 0.10 -12.32
CA ASN A 150 13.64 1.43 -12.74
C ASN A 150 13.54 2.38 -11.54
N GLY A 151 14.32 3.47 -11.59
CA GLY A 151 14.44 4.41 -10.46
C GLY A 151 15.25 3.87 -9.28
N ARG A 152 15.84 2.67 -9.40
CA ARG A 152 16.60 2.00 -8.33
C ARG A 152 15.79 1.88 -7.03
N ASP A 153 14.53 1.46 -7.14
CA ASP A 153 13.71 1.09 -5.98
C ASP A 153 14.00 -0.35 -5.51
N TRP A 154 14.52 -0.50 -4.28
CA TRP A 154 14.71 -1.84 -3.70
C TRP A 154 13.40 -2.51 -3.27
N GLY A 155 12.30 -1.78 -3.08
CA GLY A 155 10.99 -2.36 -2.72
C GLY A 155 10.48 -3.34 -3.79
N SER A 156 10.69 -3.01 -5.06
CA SER A 156 10.38 -3.84 -6.22
C SER A 156 10.96 -5.26 -6.18
N LEU A 157 12.09 -5.47 -5.47
CA LEU A 157 12.74 -6.77 -5.35
C LEU A 157 11.89 -7.82 -4.61
N ALA A 158 10.88 -7.40 -3.85
CA ALA A 158 9.93 -8.31 -3.25
C ALA A 158 9.11 -9.08 -4.29
N THR A 159 8.81 -8.45 -5.44
CA THR A 159 8.01 -9.05 -6.53
C THR A 159 8.74 -10.19 -7.26
N LEU A 160 10.02 -10.41 -6.96
CA LEU A 160 10.79 -11.54 -7.46
C LEU A 160 10.46 -12.84 -6.69
N GLN A 161 9.81 -12.75 -5.52
CA GLN A 161 9.51 -13.88 -4.66
C GLN A 161 8.10 -14.45 -4.93
N PRO A 162 7.91 -15.77 -4.82
CA PRO A 162 6.59 -16.38 -5.01
C PRO A 162 5.61 -15.91 -3.92
N GLY A 163 4.33 -15.81 -4.27
CA GLY A 163 3.29 -15.31 -3.35
C GLY A 163 3.31 -13.80 -3.09
N VAL A 164 4.17 -13.04 -3.77
CA VAL A 164 4.23 -11.57 -3.71
C VAL A 164 3.78 -10.99 -5.05
N VAL A 165 2.87 -10.01 -5.02
CA VAL A 165 2.46 -9.25 -6.20
C VAL A 165 2.36 -7.76 -5.87
N SER A 166 2.76 -6.90 -6.81
CA SER A 166 2.51 -5.46 -6.70
C SER A 166 1.05 -5.13 -6.96
N VAL A 167 0.53 -4.15 -6.22
CA VAL A 167 -0.83 -3.65 -6.38
C VAL A 167 -0.87 -2.71 -7.58
N ARG A 168 -1.31 -3.24 -8.72
CA ARG A 168 -1.36 -2.52 -9.99
C ARG A 168 -2.49 -1.51 -10.14
N THR A 169 -3.47 -1.59 -9.24
CA THR A 169 -4.57 -0.63 -9.09
C THR A 169 -4.26 0.40 -8.02
N GLN A 170 -3.05 0.46 -7.46
CA GLN A 170 -2.64 1.47 -6.48
C GLN A 170 -2.88 2.87 -7.07
N GLU A 171 -3.57 3.73 -6.32
CA GLU A 171 -3.90 5.07 -6.78
C GLU A 171 -2.67 5.94 -7.06
N ALA A 172 -2.76 6.76 -8.10
CA ALA A 172 -1.63 7.54 -8.59
C ALA A 172 -1.51 8.86 -7.82
N VAL A 173 -0.46 8.98 -7.01
CA VAL A 173 -0.13 10.18 -6.20
C VAL A 173 0.02 11.43 -7.07
N THR A 174 0.49 11.29 -8.32
CA THR A 174 0.72 12.43 -9.22
C THR A 174 -0.57 13.07 -9.75
N GLN A 175 -1.74 12.49 -9.48
CA GLN A 175 -3.01 13.10 -9.85
C GLN A 175 -3.39 14.26 -8.91
N VAL A 176 -3.82 15.35 -9.54
CA VAL A 176 -4.34 16.59 -8.95
C VAL A 176 -5.68 16.27 -8.24
N GLY A 177 -5.60 15.80 -6.99
CA GLY A 177 -6.76 15.34 -6.21
C GLY A 177 -6.47 14.15 -5.28
N SER A 178 -5.39 13.39 -5.52
CA SER A 178 -5.01 12.23 -4.71
C SER A 178 -4.63 12.64 -3.28
N HIS A 179 -5.18 11.96 -2.30
CA HIS A 179 -4.85 12.16 -0.88
C HIS A 179 -3.48 11.54 -0.57
N ALA A 180 -2.74 12.13 0.36
CA ALA A 180 -1.51 11.53 0.87
C ALA A 180 -1.85 10.23 1.61
N ARG A 181 -1.58 9.09 0.96
CA ARG A 181 -1.61 7.72 1.52
C ARG A 181 -0.32 7.05 1.09
N GLY A 182 0.12 6.00 1.80
CA GLY A 182 1.47 5.47 1.67
C GLY A 182 1.95 5.26 0.24
N LEU A 183 3.06 5.94 -0.06
CA LEU A 183 3.44 6.29 -1.43
C LEU A 183 4.30 5.22 -2.09
N GLY A 184 5.00 4.41 -1.28
CA GLY A 184 5.80 3.31 -1.78
C GLY A 184 4.97 2.25 -2.50
N MET A 185 5.65 1.39 -3.24
CA MET A 185 5.03 0.26 -3.93
C MET A 185 4.23 -0.60 -2.93
N GLN A 186 2.92 -0.66 -3.11
CA GLN A 186 2.07 -1.54 -2.33
C GLN A 186 2.20 -2.98 -2.82
N LEU A 187 2.32 -3.91 -1.88
CA LEU A 187 2.53 -5.33 -2.12
C LEU A 187 1.41 -6.15 -1.45
N SER A 188 0.80 -7.10 -2.16
CA SER A 188 0.05 -8.18 -1.50
C SER A 188 0.97 -9.38 -1.33
N ILE A 189 1.07 -9.88 -0.09
CA ILE A 189 1.89 -11.03 0.28
C ILE A 189 1.00 -12.10 0.89
N GLY A 190 0.96 -13.29 0.29
CA GLY A 190 0.13 -14.40 0.76
C GLY A 190 -1.38 -14.09 0.76
N GLY A 191 -1.82 -13.20 -0.14
CA GLY A 191 -3.21 -12.74 -0.25
C GLY A 191 -3.67 -11.75 0.82
N ASN A 192 -2.76 -11.26 1.66
CA ASN A 192 -3.07 -10.23 2.66
C ASN A 192 -3.05 -8.82 2.05
N ARG A 193 -3.66 -7.85 2.76
CA ARG A 193 -3.70 -6.45 2.33
C ARG A 193 -2.30 -5.80 2.46
N PRO A 194 -1.97 -4.77 1.66
CA PRO A 194 -0.70 -4.07 1.76
C PRO A 194 -0.39 -3.47 3.14
N THR A 195 -1.43 -2.99 3.83
CA THR A 195 -1.37 -2.41 5.18
C THR A 195 -1.14 -3.44 6.30
N GLN A 196 -1.11 -4.74 5.99
CA GLN A 196 -0.79 -5.82 6.93
C GLN A 196 0.67 -6.28 6.88
N ASN A 197 1.47 -5.74 5.95
CA ASN A 197 2.89 -6.04 5.82
C ASN A 197 3.74 -5.12 6.70
N THR A 198 4.93 -5.57 7.07
CA THR A 198 5.87 -4.76 7.85
C THR A 198 7.23 -4.69 7.18
N TYR A 199 7.70 -3.46 6.99
CA TYR A 199 8.98 -3.13 6.40
C TYR A 199 9.95 -2.79 7.52
N ARG A 200 11.09 -3.47 7.57
CA ARG A 200 12.15 -3.26 8.55
C ARG A 200 13.44 -2.85 7.86
N LEU A 201 14.11 -1.82 8.40
CA LEU A 201 15.47 -1.46 8.05
C LEU A 201 16.34 -1.63 9.30
N ASN A 202 17.38 -2.46 9.22
CA ASN A 202 18.22 -2.81 10.37
C ASN A 202 17.40 -3.26 11.61
N GLY A 203 16.35 -4.04 11.36
CA GLY A 203 15.46 -4.60 12.40
C GLY A 203 14.39 -3.64 12.96
N VAL A 204 14.47 -2.34 12.67
CA VAL A 204 13.49 -1.33 13.10
C VAL A 204 12.39 -1.17 12.07
N VAL A 205 11.12 -1.09 12.49
CA VAL A 205 9.97 -0.89 11.60
C VAL A 205 9.99 0.51 10.98
N ILE A 206 9.87 0.59 9.66
CA ILE A 206 9.92 1.82 8.87
C ILE A 206 8.68 2.07 8.00
N ASN A 207 7.56 1.36 8.26
CA ASN A 207 6.27 1.67 7.63
C ASN A 207 5.91 3.16 7.81
N ASP A 208 5.13 3.69 6.86
CA ASP A 208 4.62 5.06 6.95
C ASP A 208 3.38 5.20 7.85
N TYR A 209 2.82 6.41 7.92
CA TYR A 209 1.64 6.73 8.74
C TYR A 209 0.40 5.89 8.41
N SER A 210 0.29 5.36 7.19
CA SER A 210 -0.80 4.48 6.75
C SER A 210 -0.51 2.99 6.96
N ASN A 211 0.60 2.68 7.63
CA ASN A 211 1.20 1.35 7.76
C ASN A 211 1.51 0.67 6.41
N ALA A 212 1.65 1.43 5.34
CA ALA A 212 1.94 0.90 4.01
C ALA A 212 3.45 0.89 3.72
N GLY A 213 3.78 0.55 2.47
CA GLY A 213 5.16 0.50 1.99
C GLY A 213 5.81 1.90 2.02
N PRO A 214 6.99 2.05 2.66
CA PRO A 214 7.69 3.31 2.64
C PRO A 214 8.05 3.67 1.19
N GLY A 215 8.00 4.95 0.84
CA GLY A 215 8.40 5.44 -0.48
C GLY A 215 8.47 6.96 -0.54
N SER A 216 9.11 7.46 -1.58
CA SER A 216 9.17 8.89 -1.92
C SER A 216 7.91 9.35 -2.67
N VAL A 217 7.84 10.62 -3.10
CA VAL A 217 6.75 11.08 -3.97
C VAL A 217 6.65 10.37 -5.33
N LEU A 218 7.72 9.68 -5.77
CA LEU A 218 7.70 8.81 -6.95
C LEU A 218 7.40 7.34 -6.61
N GLY A 219 7.11 7.05 -5.34
CA GLY A 219 6.86 5.70 -4.83
C GLY A 219 8.10 4.81 -4.73
N GLN A 220 9.30 5.40 -4.77
CA GLN A 220 10.58 4.70 -4.82
C GLN A 220 11.27 4.68 -3.45
N ASN A 221 12.09 3.66 -3.21
CA ASN A 221 13.04 3.62 -2.12
C ASN A 221 14.47 3.62 -2.66
N LEU A 222 15.11 4.79 -2.58
CA LEU A 222 16.54 4.97 -2.87
C LEU A 222 17.44 4.27 -1.84
N GLY A 223 18.75 4.26 -2.11
CA GLY A 223 19.75 3.63 -1.26
C GLY A 223 20.12 2.21 -1.70
N VAL A 224 19.89 1.84 -2.96
CA VAL A 224 20.20 0.49 -3.50
C VAL A 224 21.67 0.08 -3.30
N ASP A 225 22.61 1.04 -3.34
CA ASP A 225 24.03 0.77 -3.09
C ASP A 225 24.39 0.63 -1.59
N ALA A 226 23.50 1.09 -0.70
CA ALA A 226 23.58 0.92 0.75
C ALA A 226 22.99 -0.40 1.25
N ILE A 227 22.13 -1.08 0.48
CA ILE A 227 21.55 -2.37 0.88
C ILE A 227 22.58 -3.50 0.71
N GLN A 228 22.83 -4.23 1.80
CA GLN A 228 23.62 -5.46 1.80
C GLN A 228 22.76 -6.67 1.47
N GLU A 229 21.53 -6.70 1.96
CA GLU A 229 20.60 -7.79 1.70
C GLU A 229 19.16 -7.34 1.84
N PHE A 230 18.29 -7.99 1.08
CA PHE A 230 16.85 -7.84 1.12
C PHE A 230 16.18 -9.22 1.26
N SER A 231 15.32 -9.40 2.26
CA SER A 231 14.57 -10.66 2.46
C SER A 231 13.08 -10.43 2.71
N VAL A 232 12.26 -11.38 2.26
CA VAL A 232 10.80 -11.37 2.37
C VAL A 232 10.33 -12.67 3.00
N LEU A 233 9.65 -12.59 4.14
CA LEU A 233 8.97 -13.70 4.78
C LEU A 233 7.49 -13.65 4.37
N THR A 234 7.01 -14.70 3.71
CA THR A 234 5.70 -14.72 3.04
C THR A 234 4.64 -15.53 3.78
N SER A 235 5.04 -16.52 4.59
CA SER A 235 4.13 -17.33 5.40
C SER A 235 4.86 -18.02 6.55
N ASN A 236 4.17 -18.22 7.68
CA ASN A 236 4.62 -19.05 8.82
C ASN A 236 5.97 -18.65 9.44
N TYR A 237 6.25 -17.35 9.48
CA TYR A 237 7.44 -16.81 10.14
C TYR A 237 7.43 -17.01 11.67
N SER A 238 8.62 -17.13 12.25
CA SER A 238 8.89 -17.35 13.67
C SER A 238 8.32 -16.27 14.59
N ALA A 239 8.00 -16.64 15.84
CA ALA A 239 7.32 -15.79 16.83
C ALA A 239 8.05 -14.49 17.20
N GLU A 240 9.34 -14.37 16.83
CA GLU A 240 10.12 -13.12 16.94
C GLU A 240 9.50 -11.97 16.14
N TYR A 241 8.94 -12.27 14.96
CA TYR A 241 8.25 -11.28 14.14
C TYR A 241 6.77 -11.14 14.52
N GLY A 242 6.39 -9.91 14.88
CA GLY A 242 5.01 -9.43 14.99
C GLY A 242 4.90 -7.98 14.50
N PHE A 243 3.86 -7.26 14.95
CA PHE A 243 3.30 -6.06 14.31
C PHE A 243 2.85 -6.32 12.85
N THR A 244 2.47 -7.56 12.53
CA THR A 244 2.21 -8.01 11.15
C THR A 244 1.39 -9.28 11.08
N SER A 245 0.44 -9.31 10.14
CA SER A 245 -0.35 -10.49 9.76
C SER A 245 -0.22 -10.87 8.27
N GLY A 246 0.47 -10.02 7.49
CA GLY A 246 0.81 -10.23 6.09
C GLY A 246 2.20 -10.84 5.93
N GLY A 247 3.07 -10.13 5.19
CA GLY A 247 4.49 -10.48 5.04
C GLY A 247 5.43 -9.54 5.80
N VAL A 248 6.65 -10.04 6.05
CA VAL A 248 7.75 -9.24 6.64
C VAL A 248 8.78 -8.98 5.56
N ILE A 249 9.10 -7.71 5.32
CA ILE A 249 10.15 -7.27 4.42
C ILE A 249 11.31 -6.74 5.28
N ASN A 250 12.48 -7.35 5.20
CA ASN A 250 13.68 -6.92 5.90
C ASN A 250 14.74 -6.42 4.92
N ALA A 251 15.28 -5.24 5.17
CA ALA A 251 16.45 -4.69 4.49
C ALA A 251 17.55 -4.43 5.54
N ILE A 252 18.79 -4.79 5.22
CA ILE A 252 19.96 -4.52 6.08
C ILE A 252 20.96 -3.65 5.31
N THR A 253 21.43 -2.58 5.94
CA THR A 253 22.45 -1.69 5.33
C THR A 253 23.86 -2.26 5.49
N ARG A 254 24.72 -1.95 4.52
CA ARG A 254 26.13 -2.37 4.45
C ARG A 254 26.94 -1.81 5.61
N SER A 255 27.80 -2.66 6.16
CA SER A 255 28.85 -2.30 7.12
C SER A 255 30.10 -1.81 6.38
N GLY A 256 30.99 -1.12 7.10
CA GLY A 256 32.37 -0.94 6.66
C GLY A 256 33.17 -2.24 6.76
N THR A 257 34.38 -2.26 6.20
CA THR A 257 35.27 -3.44 6.26
C THR A 257 36.69 -3.03 6.64
N ASN A 258 37.62 -3.99 6.76
CA ASN A 258 39.03 -3.69 7.04
C ASN A 258 39.79 -3.01 5.88
N GLN A 259 39.14 -2.86 4.71
CA GLN A 259 39.67 -2.13 3.56
C GLN A 259 38.76 -0.95 3.24
N PHE A 260 39.36 0.14 2.77
CA PHE A 260 38.57 1.22 2.19
C PHE A 260 38.05 0.78 0.82
N HIS A 261 36.73 0.90 0.63
CA HIS A 261 36.07 0.65 -0.64
C HIS A 261 34.95 1.66 -0.87
N GLY A 262 34.58 1.88 -2.12
CA GLY A 262 33.48 2.78 -2.42
C GLY A 262 32.99 2.70 -3.85
N SER A 263 31.99 3.52 -4.15
CA SER A 263 31.55 3.78 -5.50
C SER A 263 30.97 5.19 -5.65
N VAL A 264 31.03 5.74 -6.86
CA VAL A 264 30.34 6.97 -7.28
C VAL A 264 29.67 6.68 -8.62
N TYR A 265 28.43 7.15 -8.81
CA TYR A 265 27.64 6.86 -9.99
C TYR A 265 26.75 8.03 -10.43
N GLU A 266 26.41 8.05 -11.72
CA GLU A 266 25.39 8.90 -12.34
C GLU A 266 24.57 8.04 -13.32
N PHE A 267 23.25 8.18 -13.27
CA PHE A 267 22.27 7.54 -14.15
C PHE A 267 21.46 8.61 -14.89
N LEU A 268 21.59 8.65 -16.22
CA LEU A 268 20.89 9.59 -17.09
C LEU A 268 19.76 8.91 -17.86
N ARG A 269 18.58 9.55 -17.85
CA ARG A 269 17.43 9.16 -18.67
C ARG A 269 16.72 10.39 -19.27
N ASN A 270 16.22 10.28 -20.51
CA ASN A 270 15.57 11.38 -21.23
C ASN A 270 14.54 10.87 -22.25
N SER A 271 13.43 11.60 -22.40
CA SER A 271 12.43 11.47 -23.48
C SER A 271 12.99 11.28 -24.90
N SER A 272 14.20 11.74 -25.21
CA SER A 272 14.86 11.49 -26.49
C SER A 272 15.19 10.01 -26.75
N LEU A 273 15.45 9.24 -25.68
CA LEU A 273 15.79 7.81 -25.74
C LEU A 273 14.55 6.92 -25.59
N ASP A 274 13.59 7.38 -24.79
CA ASP A 274 12.36 6.64 -24.48
C ASP A 274 11.43 6.56 -25.70
N ALA A 275 10.64 5.48 -25.81
CA ALA A 275 9.55 5.37 -26.76
C ALA A 275 8.31 6.14 -26.26
N ALA A 276 7.44 6.54 -27.18
CA ALA A 276 6.16 7.15 -26.80
C ALA A 276 5.21 6.07 -26.30
N ASN A 277 4.30 6.45 -25.40
CA ASN A 277 3.23 5.58 -24.94
C ASN A 277 2.34 5.12 -26.12
N PHE A 278 1.64 3.99 -25.95
CA PHE A 278 0.65 3.53 -26.92
C PHE A 278 -0.39 4.62 -27.24
N PHE A 279 -0.97 5.27 -26.23
CA PHE A 279 -2.01 6.28 -26.42
C PHE A 279 -1.47 7.61 -26.93
N GLU A 280 -0.19 7.94 -26.67
CA GLU A 280 0.46 9.08 -27.33
C GLU A 280 0.58 8.81 -28.84
N ASN A 281 1.15 7.67 -29.23
CA ASN A 281 1.31 7.29 -30.64
C ASN A 281 -0.05 7.16 -31.37
N ALA A 282 -1.02 6.48 -30.77
CA ALA A 282 -2.33 6.21 -31.38
C ALA A 282 -3.12 7.49 -31.69
N ASN A 283 -2.93 8.54 -30.89
CA ASN A 283 -3.56 9.84 -31.07
C ASN A 283 -2.64 10.88 -31.77
N GLY A 284 -1.47 10.47 -32.27
CA GLY A 284 -0.51 11.36 -32.94
C GLY A 284 0.11 12.43 -32.02
N LEU A 285 0.06 12.22 -30.69
CA LEU A 285 0.56 13.17 -29.71
C LEU A 285 2.09 13.14 -29.63
N LYS A 286 2.70 14.31 -29.48
CA LYS A 286 4.14 14.43 -29.26
C LYS A 286 4.49 14.01 -27.83
N LYS A 287 5.48 13.12 -27.69
CA LYS A 287 6.08 12.75 -26.39
C LYS A 287 6.30 13.96 -25.49
N ALA A 288 5.81 13.88 -24.26
CA ALA A 288 6.11 14.88 -23.25
C ALA A 288 7.64 14.99 -22.99
N PRO A 289 8.20 16.20 -22.82
CA PRO A 289 9.60 16.35 -22.43
C PRO A 289 9.87 15.66 -21.08
N PHE A 290 10.93 14.85 -21.00
CA PHE A 290 11.31 14.16 -19.77
C PHE A 290 12.83 14.17 -19.60
N ARG A 291 13.32 14.46 -18.39
CA ARG A 291 14.73 14.33 -17.99
C ARG A 291 14.80 13.84 -16.55
N ARG A 292 15.61 12.81 -16.30
CA ARG A 292 15.99 12.35 -14.94
C ARG A 292 17.51 12.18 -14.88
N ASN A 293 18.10 12.73 -13.82
CA ASN A 293 19.47 12.43 -13.38
C ASN A 293 19.37 11.82 -11.98
N GLN A 294 20.12 10.75 -11.72
CA GLN A 294 20.09 10.02 -10.47
C GLN A 294 21.53 9.62 -10.13
N PHE A 295 22.11 10.33 -9.18
CA PHE A 295 23.54 10.28 -8.88
C PHE A 295 23.77 10.01 -7.40
N GLY A 296 24.91 9.44 -7.08
CA GLY A 296 25.21 9.10 -5.70
C GLY A 296 26.63 8.60 -5.49
N GLY A 297 26.92 8.32 -4.23
CA GLY A 297 28.20 7.76 -3.82
C GLY A 297 28.11 7.06 -2.47
N SER A 298 28.75 5.89 -2.42
CA SER A 298 28.84 5.02 -1.25
C SER A 298 30.31 4.88 -0.84
N ALA A 299 30.66 4.95 0.43
CA ALA A 299 32.02 4.66 0.90
C ALA A 299 31.99 3.94 2.25
N GLY A 300 32.93 3.01 2.47
CA GLY A 300 33.10 2.36 3.76
C GLY A 300 34.53 1.88 4.00
N GLY A 301 34.85 1.63 5.26
CA GLY A 301 36.18 1.19 5.68
C GLY A 301 36.36 1.24 7.21
N PRO A 302 37.59 1.06 7.70
CA PRO A 302 37.88 1.04 9.13
C PRO A 302 38.22 2.46 9.63
N ILE A 303 37.61 2.85 10.76
CA ILE A 303 38.14 3.92 11.62
C ILE A 303 39.25 3.33 12.51
N TRP A 304 39.02 2.13 13.04
CA TRP A 304 40.02 1.33 13.73
C TRP A 304 39.93 -0.10 13.18
N LYS A 305 41.00 -0.57 12.52
CA LYS A 305 41.06 -1.94 11.99
C LYS A 305 40.71 -2.97 13.05
N ASP A 306 39.95 -3.99 12.62
CA ASP A 306 39.43 -5.09 13.44
C ASP A 306 38.52 -4.67 14.62
N ARG A 307 38.11 -3.39 14.71
CA ARG A 307 37.29 -2.87 15.82
C ARG A 307 36.18 -1.90 15.45
N ILE A 308 36.44 -0.86 14.66
CA ILE A 308 35.46 0.19 14.35
C ILE A 308 35.40 0.38 12.84
N PHE A 309 34.22 0.11 12.29
CA PHE A 309 33.92 0.19 10.86
C PHE A 309 32.85 1.25 10.63
N ILE A 310 32.95 1.97 9.51
CA ILE A 310 31.94 2.94 9.09
C ILE A 310 31.60 2.74 7.62
N PHE A 311 30.34 2.97 7.27
CA PHE A 311 29.82 3.03 5.92
C PHE A 311 28.86 4.22 5.80
N GLY A 312 28.86 4.88 4.65
CA GLY A 312 27.92 5.94 4.30
C GLY A 312 27.56 5.89 2.82
N ASP A 313 26.33 6.29 2.50
CA ASP A 313 25.79 6.38 1.15
C ASP A 313 24.91 7.62 1.02
N TYR A 314 24.98 8.26 -0.15
CA TYR A 314 24.13 9.37 -0.56
C TYR A 314 23.62 9.11 -1.97
N GLU A 315 22.32 9.30 -2.19
CA GLU A 315 21.68 9.18 -3.49
C GLU A 315 20.73 10.37 -3.71
N GLY A 316 20.89 11.07 -4.83
CA GLY A 316 20.10 12.24 -5.20
C GLY A 316 19.43 12.05 -6.56
N LEU A 317 18.12 12.31 -6.60
CA LEU A 317 17.32 12.23 -7.83
C LEU A 317 16.81 13.62 -8.21
N ARG A 318 16.93 13.97 -9.50
CA ARG A 318 16.42 15.22 -10.09
C ARG A 318 15.65 14.88 -11.35
N GLN A 319 14.34 15.07 -11.31
CA GLN A 319 13.44 14.78 -12.42
C GLN A 319 12.62 16.01 -12.83
N SER A 320 12.42 16.15 -14.14
CA SER A 320 11.49 17.09 -14.75
C SER A 320 10.69 16.36 -15.83
N LYS A 321 9.36 16.46 -15.75
CA LYS A 321 8.41 15.77 -16.63
C LYS A 321 7.35 16.76 -17.12
N GLY A 322 7.21 16.92 -18.42
CA GLY A 322 6.06 17.60 -19.01
C GLY A 322 4.79 16.79 -18.76
N ILE A 323 3.72 17.47 -18.38
CA ILE A 323 2.41 16.85 -18.17
C ILE A 323 1.36 17.65 -18.96
N PRO A 324 0.51 17.00 -19.77
CA PRO A 324 -0.60 17.68 -20.43
C PRO A 324 -1.71 17.93 -19.41
N HIS A 325 -2.21 19.15 -19.34
CA HIS A 325 -3.45 19.46 -18.64
C HIS A 325 -4.52 19.79 -19.67
N VAL A 326 -5.71 19.25 -19.47
CA VAL A 326 -6.92 19.57 -20.22
C VAL A 326 -8.03 19.83 -19.21
N ALA A 327 -8.69 20.97 -19.37
CA ALA A 327 -9.80 21.39 -18.54
C ALA A 327 -10.97 21.86 -19.42
N THR A 328 -12.19 21.56 -18.99
CA THR A 328 -13.40 22.13 -19.59
C THR A 328 -13.73 23.44 -18.87
N THR A 329 -13.81 24.56 -19.59
CA THR A 329 -14.11 25.89 -19.03
C THR A 329 -15.32 26.55 -19.70
N PRO A 330 -15.99 27.54 -19.06
CA PRO A 330 -17.11 28.25 -19.67
C PRO A 330 -16.70 29.01 -20.94
N SER A 331 -17.49 28.86 -22.00
CA SER A 331 -17.25 29.52 -23.29
C SER A 331 -17.45 31.04 -23.19
N PRO A 332 -16.92 31.85 -24.15
CA PRO A 332 -17.10 33.30 -24.15
C PRO A 332 -18.58 33.71 -24.10
N ASN A 333 -19.45 33.01 -24.83
CA ASN A 333 -20.89 33.27 -24.87
C ASN A 333 -21.57 32.95 -23.52
N ALA A 334 -21.20 31.83 -22.89
CA ALA A 334 -21.76 31.46 -21.60
C ALA A 334 -21.41 32.46 -20.48
N ARG A 335 -20.21 33.06 -20.52
CA ARG A 335 -19.82 34.14 -19.59
C ARG A 335 -20.66 35.41 -19.73
N LEU A 336 -21.31 35.60 -20.89
CA LEU A 336 -22.24 36.69 -21.15
C LEU A 336 -23.71 36.31 -20.85
N GLY A 337 -23.96 35.11 -20.31
CA GLY A 337 -25.29 34.60 -20.02
C GLY A 337 -26.03 33.98 -21.23
N ILE A 338 -25.37 33.83 -22.38
CA ILE A 338 -25.94 33.17 -23.56
C ILE A 338 -25.71 31.66 -23.45
N LEU A 339 -26.78 30.88 -23.31
CA LEU A 339 -26.71 29.42 -23.19
C LEU A 339 -27.60 28.75 -24.24
N ASN A 340 -27.14 27.64 -24.80
CA ASN A 340 -27.89 26.84 -25.76
C ASN A 340 -28.28 25.46 -25.19
N ASP A 341 -29.28 24.82 -25.79
CA ASP A 341 -29.67 23.43 -25.51
C ASP A 341 -28.66 22.42 -26.10
N GLY A 342 -28.90 21.12 -25.87
CA GLY A 342 -28.05 20.05 -26.39
C GLY A 342 -28.02 19.92 -27.92
N MET A 343 -28.93 20.60 -28.64
CA MET A 343 -29.00 20.65 -30.09
C MET A 343 -28.36 21.93 -30.69
N GLY A 344 -27.95 22.88 -29.83
CA GLY A 344 -27.34 24.14 -30.23
C GLY A 344 -28.33 25.30 -30.42
N ASN A 345 -29.61 25.14 -30.06
CA ASN A 345 -30.58 26.23 -30.10
C ASN A 345 -30.45 27.13 -28.84
N PRO A 346 -30.59 28.46 -28.95
CA PRO A 346 -30.61 29.34 -27.78
C PRO A 346 -31.73 28.96 -26.80
N LEU A 347 -31.38 28.82 -25.53
CA LEU A 347 -32.36 28.60 -24.47
C LEU A 347 -33.22 29.87 -24.27
N PRO A 348 -34.52 29.72 -23.95
CA PRO A 348 -35.42 30.85 -23.76
C PRO A 348 -35.01 31.69 -22.54
N PRO A 349 -35.07 33.03 -22.61
CA PRO A 349 -34.67 33.89 -21.49
C PRO A 349 -35.45 33.61 -20.20
N THR A 350 -34.73 33.41 -19.09
CA THR A 350 -35.32 33.05 -17.79
C THR A 350 -35.44 34.25 -16.86
N GLY A 351 -36.68 34.71 -16.63
CA GLY A 351 -37.01 35.66 -15.56
C GLY A 351 -36.50 37.09 -15.74
N THR A 352 -36.70 37.90 -14.70
CA THR A 352 -36.13 39.25 -14.55
C THR A 352 -34.85 39.19 -13.71
N CYS A 353 -33.81 39.94 -14.08
CA CYS A 353 -32.57 39.99 -13.31
C CYS A 353 -32.81 40.47 -11.87
N SER A 354 -32.14 39.83 -10.91
CA SER A 354 -32.06 40.35 -9.54
C SER A 354 -31.27 41.66 -9.51
N PRO A 355 -31.44 42.55 -8.51
CA PRO A 355 -30.71 43.82 -8.43
C PRO A 355 -29.18 43.70 -8.43
N ASN A 356 -28.63 42.55 -8.02
CA ASN A 356 -27.19 42.28 -8.00
C ASN A 356 -26.68 41.56 -9.26
N SER A 357 -27.54 41.36 -10.27
CA SER A 357 -27.21 40.67 -11.53
C SER A 357 -27.45 41.56 -12.74
N MET A 358 -26.65 41.37 -13.79
CA MET A 358 -26.71 42.15 -15.01
C MET A 358 -27.00 41.25 -16.22
N ARG A 359 -27.82 41.75 -17.15
CA ARG A 359 -27.95 41.18 -18.49
C ARG A 359 -26.92 41.85 -19.39
N LEU A 360 -25.76 41.23 -19.54
CA LEU A 360 -24.58 41.86 -20.14
C LEU A 360 -24.74 42.18 -21.64
N VAL A 361 -25.59 41.42 -22.36
CA VAL A 361 -25.82 41.58 -23.80
C VAL A 361 -27.28 41.32 -24.19
N PRO A 362 -27.75 41.89 -25.32
CA PRO A 362 -28.96 41.41 -25.98
C PRO A 362 -28.85 39.90 -26.25
N ASN A 363 -29.96 39.19 -26.10
CA ASN A 363 -30.07 37.72 -26.26
C ASN A 363 -29.42 36.85 -25.18
N ALA A 364 -28.87 37.40 -24.08
CA ALA A 364 -28.48 36.57 -22.92
C ALA A 364 -29.71 35.82 -22.36
N THR A 365 -29.60 34.50 -22.20
CA THR A 365 -30.63 33.60 -21.65
C THR A 365 -30.80 33.83 -20.14
N VAL A 366 -29.69 33.85 -19.41
CA VAL A 366 -29.64 34.01 -17.95
C VAL A 366 -28.96 35.34 -17.60
N CYS A 367 -29.35 35.94 -16.48
CA CYS A 367 -28.63 37.07 -15.92
C CYS A 367 -27.34 36.58 -15.24
N VAL A 368 -26.25 37.32 -15.38
CA VAL A 368 -24.98 37.01 -14.72
C VAL A 368 -24.89 37.83 -13.44
N ASP A 369 -24.69 37.15 -12.32
CA ASP A 369 -24.50 37.78 -11.02
C ASP A 369 -23.13 38.48 -10.93
N ASN A 370 -23.10 39.68 -10.34
CA ASN A 370 -21.91 40.52 -10.32
C ASN A 370 -20.75 39.95 -9.49
N GLU A 371 -21.03 39.11 -8.48
CA GLU A 371 -19.97 38.42 -7.74
C GLU A 371 -19.41 37.27 -8.57
N ILE A 372 -20.29 36.46 -9.17
CA ILE A 372 -19.90 35.35 -10.06
C ILE A 372 -19.04 35.82 -11.24
N ALA A 373 -19.33 36.99 -11.81
CA ALA A 373 -18.54 37.57 -12.90
C ALA A 373 -17.04 37.76 -12.54
N LYS A 374 -16.72 38.02 -11.26
CA LYS A 374 -15.33 38.14 -10.79
C LYS A 374 -14.60 36.79 -10.83
N PHE A 375 -15.30 35.70 -10.49
CA PHE A 375 -14.73 34.34 -10.45
C PHE A 375 -14.36 33.79 -11.85
N PHE A 376 -14.76 34.43 -12.95
CA PHE A 376 -14.26 34.09 -14.28
C PHE A 376 -12.74 34.25 -14.43
N THR A 377 -12.06 34.97 -13.53
CA THR A 377 -10.58 35.03 -13.47
C THR A 377 -9.95 33.65 -13.26
N PHE A 378 -10.61 32.76 -12.52
CA PHE A 378 -10.13 31.42 -12.21
C PHE A 378 -10.34 30.39 -13.33
N TYR A 379 -11.09 30.77 -14.37
CA TYR A 379 -11.39 29.92 -15.51
C TYR A 379 -10.77 30.54 -16.77
N PRO A 380 -9.64 30.03 -17.29
CA PRO A 380 -9.10 30.46 -18.57
C PRO A 380 -10.12 30.30 -19.72
N LEU A 381 -10.01 31.14 -20.75
CA LEU A 381 -10.83 30.96 -21.96
C LEU A 381 -10.41 29.67 -22.70
N PRO A 382 -11.35 28.94 -23.32
CA PRO A 382 -11.02 27.81 -24.17
C PRO A 382 -10.02 28.18 -25.27
N ASN A 383 -9.00 27.34 -25.48
CA ASN A 383 -7.98 27.50 -26.52
C ASN A 383 -7.85 26.25 -27.43
N ALA A 384 -8.60 25.18 -27.13
CA ALA A 384 -8.57 23.89 -27.83
C ALA A 384 -9.95 23.48 -28.39
N GLY A 385 -10.83 24.46 -28.64
CA GLY A 385 -12.17 24.27 -29.24
C GLY A 385 -13.32 24.31 -28.23
N LEU A 386 -14.55 24.29 -28.75
CA LEU A 386 -15.80 24.23 -27.97
C LEU A 386 -16.36 22.80 -27.95
N ILE A 387 -17.15 22.47 -26.93
CA ILE A 387 -17.66 21.10 -26.71
C ILE A 387 -19.14 21.00 -27.09
N GLY A 388 -19.43 20.06 -27.98
CA GLY A 388 -20.79 19.68 -28.38
C GLY A 388 -21.58 20.76 -29.14
N PRO A 389 -22.80 20.46 -29.60
CA PRO A 389 -23.64 21.42 -30.32
C PRO A 389 -24.00 22.66 -29.49
N SER A 390 -24.12 22.49 -28.17
CA SER A 390 -24.51 23.57 -27.25
C SER A 390 -23.47 24.70 -27.17
N ASN A 391 -22.18 24.41 -27.38
CA ASN A 391 -21.10 25.40 -27.31
C ASN A 391 -21.04 26.21 -25.97
N ASN A 392 -21.67 25.71 -24.90
CA ASN A 392 -21.70 26.37 -23.59
C ASN A 392 -20.35 26.30 -22.86
N THR A 393 -19.55 25.28 -23.18
CA THR A 393 -18.22 25.04 -22.62
C THR A 393 -17.21 24.77 -23.73
N GLY A 394 -15.93 24.85 -23.40
CA GLY A 394 -14.84 24.53 -24.31
C GLY A 394 -13.62 23.99 -23.60
N LEU A 395 -12.67 23.46 -24.36
CA LEU A 395 -11.43 22.90 -23.85
C LEU A 395 -10.36 23.98 -23.72
N PHE A 396 -9.80 24.09 -22.51
CA PHE A 396 -8.54 24.76 -22.23
C PHE A 396 -7.45 23.69 -22.06
N ALA A 397 -6.37 23.79 -22.81
CA ALA A 397 -5.25 22.87 -22.75
C ALA A 397 -3.90 23.62 -22.66
N PHE A 398 -3.00 23.10 -21.83
CA PHE A 398 -1.63 23.59 -21.72
C PHE A 398 -0.68 22.47 -21.29
N SER A 399 0.63 22.69 -21.47
CA SER A 399 1.67 21.78 -20.96
C SER A 399 2.22 22.31 -19.65
N GLY A 400 1.89 21.63 -18.55
CA GLY A 400 2.53 21.82 -17.26
C GLY A 400 3.91 21.15 -17.22
N THR A 401 4.67 21.42 -16.16
CA THR A 401 5.90 20.70 -15.84
C THR A 401 5.87 20.29 -14.38
N GLN A 402 5.95 18.98 -14.14
CA GLN A 402 6.19 18.41 -12.82
C GLN A 402 7.71 18.40 -12.55
N VAL A 403 8.12 18.92 -11.40
CA VAL A 403 9.53 18.94 -10.96
C VAL A 403 9.66 18.16 -9.65
N VAL A 404 10.63 17.24 -9.59
CA VAL A 404 10.87 16.36 -8.43
C VAL A 404 12.34 16.36 -8.03
N PRO A 405 12.70 17.02 -6.91
CA PRO A 405 13.94 16.79 -6.20
C PRO A 405 13.76 15.76 -5.07
N GLU A 406 14.73 14.84 -4.94
CA GLU A 406 14.82 13.89 -3.82
C GLU A 406 16.27 13.71 -3.37
N ASN A 407 16.50 13.55 -2.07
CA ASN A 407 17.82 13.34 -1.47
C ASN A 407 17.74 12.31 -0.35
N TYR A 408 18.40 11.18 -0.55
CA TYR A 408 18.58 10.09 0.39
C TYR A 408 20.01 10.10 0.96
N TYR A 409 20.14 9.80 2.25
CA TYR A 409 21.40 9.63 2.95
C TYR A 409 21.26 8.52 3.99
N THR A 410 22.26 7.64 4.10
CA THR A 410 22.37 6.71 5.22
C THR A 410 23.81 6.55 5.68
N THR A 411 23.99 6.32 6.98
CA THR A 411 25.24 5.85 7.57
C THR A 411 25.02 4.66 8.48
N ARG A 412 26.04 3.83 8.59
CA ARG A 412 26.16 2.73 9.54
C ARG A 412 27.55 2.74 10.17
N ALA A 413 27.62 2.51 11.47
CA ALA A 413 28.85 2.24 12.20
C ALA A 413 28.71 0.92 12.95
N ASP A 414 29.75 0.09 12.91
CA ASP A 414 29.80 -1.20 13.59
C ASP A 414 31.07 -1.25 14.47
N VAL A 415 30.89 -1.57 15.75
CA VAL A 415 31.90 -1.46 16.80
C VAL A 415 32.03 -2.79 17.55
N LYS A 416 33.22 -3.39 17.50
CA LYS A 416 33.64 -4.47 18.40
C LYS A 416 34.18 -3.87 19.69
N ILE A 417 33.38 -3.92 20.75
CA ILE A 417 33.78 -3.45 22.08
C ILE A 417 34.70 -4.51 22.72
N SER A 418 34.26 -5.77 22.73
CA SER A 418 35.00 -6.92 23.27
C SER A 418 34.82 -8.17 22.38
N ASP A 419 35.36 -9.32 22.75
CA ASP A 419 35.07 -10.60 22.08
C ASP A 419 33.64 -11.13 22.37
N ARG A 420 32.91 -10.49 23.28
CA ARG A 420 31.52 -10.79 23.64
C ARG A 420 30.56 -9.65 23.30
N ASP A 421 31.04 -8.41 23.24
CA ASP A 421 30.24 -7.19 23.12
C ASP A 421 30.41 -6.54 21.74
N THR A 422 29.31 -6.40 21.00
CA THR A 422 29.28 -5.69 19.72
C THR A 422 28.15 -4.67 19.70
N LEU A 423 28.41 -3.48 19.17
CA LEU A 423 27.45 -2.38 19.07
C LEU A 423 27.38 -1.94 17.61
N ASN A 424 26.20 -1.92 17.02
CA ASN A 424 25.96 -1.33 15.72
C ASN A 424 24.96 -0.16 15.82
N GLY A 425 25.15 0.84 14.97
CA GLY A 425 24.33 2.04 14.93
C GLY A 425 24.16 2.49 13.49
N SER A 426 22.93 2.83 13.09
CA SER A 426 22.63 3.32 11.75
C SER A 426 21.64 4.47 11.80
N PHE A 427 21.78 5.36 10.83
CA PHE A 427 20.89 6.49 10.59
C PHE A 427 20.51 6.51 9.11
N TYR A 428 19.28 6.91 8.81
CA TYR A 428 18.90 7.29 7.45
C TYR A 428 18.03 8.55 7.47
N TYR A 429 18.10 9.28 6.36
CA TYR A 429 17.29 10.45 6.06
C TYR A 429 16.91 10.41 4.58
N ASP A 430 15.65 10.66 4.29
CA ASP A 430 15.14 10.89 2.95
C ASP A 430 14.20 12.09 2.96
N ARG A 431 14.30 12.92 1.92
CA ARG A 431 13.31 13.95 1.64
C ARG A 431 13.12 14.10 0.14
N SER A 432 11.85 14.00 -0.27
CA SER A 432 11.40 14.27 -1.63
C SER A 432 10.24 15.26 -1.64
N SER A 433 10.08 15.98 -2.74
CA SER A 433 8.83 16.70 -3.04
C SER A 433 8.53 16.67 -4.53
N PHE A 434 7.29 16.92 -4.92
CA PHE A 434 6.96 17.30 -6.30
C PHE A 434 6.21 18.62 -6.32
N THR A 435 6.42 19.41 -7.37
CA THR A 435 5.63 20.61 -7.66
C THR A 435 5.10 20.56 -9.09
N GLN A 436 3.85 20.99 -9.30
CA GLN A 436 3.21 21.08 -10.63
C GLN A 436 2.04 22.09 -10.61
N PRO A 437 1.67 22.71 -11.75
CA PRO A 437 0.47 23.54 -11.81
C PRO A 437 -0.81 22.70 -11.72
N ASP A 438 -1.90 23.30 -11.23
CA ASP A 438 -3.23 22.69 -11.28
C ASP A 438 -3.83 22.71 -12.71
N ASN A 439 -4.95 22.00 -12.92
CA ASN A 439 -5.57 21.86 -14.24
C ASN A 439 -6.08 23.17 -14.88
N LEU A 440 -6.27 24.24 -14.12
CA LEU A 440 -6.64 25.57 -14.63
C LEU A 440 -5.48 26.57 -14.62
N ASN A 441 -4.26 26.15 -14.23
CA ASN A 441 -3.06 26.99 -14.14
C ASN A 441 -3.23 28.24 -13.25
N GLN A 442 -3.92 28.06 -12.12
CA GLN A 442 -4.23 29.07 -11.10
C GLN A 442 -3.27 29.00 -9.91
N VAL A 443 -2.87 27.81 -9.49
CA VAL A 443 -1.98 27.55 -8.34
C VAL A 443 -0.93 26.51 -8.67
N LEU A 444 0.17 26.51 -7.91
CA LEU A 444 1.18 25.45 -7.91
C LEU A 444 0.86 24.49 -6.76
N ASP A 445 0.51 23.25 -7.09
CA ASP A 445 0.36 22.15 -6.12
C ASP A 445 1.76 21.63 -5.72
N GLU A 446 1.96 21.34 -4.43
CA GLU A 446 3.13 20.66 -3.87
C GLU A 446 2.75 19.48 -2.96
N PHE A 447 3.55 18.42 -3.01
CA PHE A 447 3.54 17.35 -2.02
C PHE A 447 4.95 17.16 -1.48
N VAL A 448 5.10 16.98 -0.17
CA VAL A 448 6.39 16.78 0.51
C VAL A 448 6.37 15.51 1.34
N VAL A 449 7.46 14.74 1.28
CA VAL A 449 7.64 13.50 2.03
C VAL A 449 8.99 13.56 2.72
N GLY A 450 8.99 13.32 4.02
CA GLY A 450 10.20 13.32 4.84
C GLY A 450 10.27 12.09 5.72
N ARG A 451 11.28 11.25 5.52
CA ARG A 451 11.51 10.02 6.29
C ARG A 451 12.85 10.11 6.99
N ARG A 452 12.94 9.72 8.25
CA ARG A 452 14.22 9.57 8.95
C ARG A 452 14.11 8.53 10.04
N GLY A 453 15.19 7.80 10.29
CA GLY A 453 15.24 6.84 11.37
C GLY A 453 16.62 6.57 11.89
N ILE A 454 16.66 6.04 13.10
CA ILE A 454 17.84 5.59 13.83
C ILE A 454 17.56 4.16 14.29
N ALA A 455 18.52 3.26 14.09
CA ALA A 455 18.56 1.95 14.72
C ALA A 455 19.89 1.81 15.46
N VAL A 456 19.85 1.48 16.75
CA VAL A 456 21.03 1.18 17.58
C VAL A 456 20.81 -0.17 18.22
N GLU A 457 21.78 -1.05 18.12
CA GLU A 457 21.69 -2.44 18.56
C GLU A 457 22.99 -2.87 19.25
N GLU A 458 22.87 -3.38 20.46
CA GLU A 458 23.95 -4.01 21.22
C GLU A 458 23.75 -5.52 21.21
N THR A 459 24.82 -6.30 21.19
CA THR A 459 24.80 -7.75 21.33
C THR A 459 25.93 -8.25 22.22
N HIS A 460 25.54 -8.94 23.30
CA HIS A 460 26.41 -9.45 24.35
C HIS A 460 26.41 -10.99 24.43
N ILE A 461 27.55 -11.67 24.27
CA ILE A 461 27.65 -13.13 24.42
C ILE A 461 27.95 -13.52 25.88
N PHE A 462 26.93 -13.94 26.62
CA PHE A 462 27.07 -14.38 28.02
C PHE A 462 27.85 -15.70 28.13
N THR A 463 27.47 -16.68 27.30
CA THR A 463 28.09 -18.01 27.23
C THR A 463 28.05 -18.53 25.79
N PRO A 464 28.85 -19.56 25.41
CA PRO A 464 28.80 -20.17 24.08
C PRO A 464 27.41 -20.61 23.58
N GLY A 465 26.49 -20.91 24.50
CA GLY A 465 25.11 -21.31 24.18
C GLY A 465 24.06 -20.19 24.33
N MET A 466 24.45 -18.93 24.61
CA MET A 466 23.55 -17.88 25.06
C MET A 466 24.16 -16.46 24.90
N ALA A 467 23.59 -15.60 24.04
CA ALA A 467 23.92 -14.17 23.93
C ALA A 467 22.73 -13.29 24.40
N ASN A 468 22.77 -11.93 24.42
CA ASN A 468 21.65 -10.94 24.36
C ASN A 468 21.74 -10.12 23.04
N THR A 469 20.63 -9.64 22.48
CA THR A 469 20.56 -8.52 21.53
C THR A 469 19.48 -7.51 21.96
N ILE A 470 19.89 -6.29 22.35
CA ILE A 470 18.99 -5.18 22.67
C ILE A 470 19.00 -4.17 21.53
N ARG A 471 17.83 -3.78 21.01
CA ARG A 471 17.70 -2.79 19.93
C ARG A 471 16.78 -1.63 20.32
N PHE A 472 17.28 -0.41 20.15
CA PHE A 472 16.47 0.81 20.12
C PHE A 472 16.25 1.27 18.68
N GLY A 473 15.02 1.64 18.37
CA GLY A 473 14.62 2.20 17.08
C GLY A 473 13.84 3.50 17.25
N TYR A 474 14.16 4.50 16.43
CA TYR A 474 13.31 5.66 16.18
C TYR A 474 13.02 5.73 14.69
N ASN A 475 11.74 5.83 14.31
CA ASN A 475 11.33 6.10 12.94
C ASN A 475 10.37 7.29 12.94
N ARG A 476 10.58 8.22 12.01
CA ARG A 476 9.71 9.37 11.76
C ARG A 476 9.43 9.48 10.27
N SER A 477 8.15 9.40 9.92
CA SER A 477 7.64 9.59 8.57
C SER A 477 6.65 10.75 8.58
N ASN A 478 6.88 11.76 7.73
CA ASN A 478 5.88 12.78 7.41
C ASN A 478 5.48 12.74 5.94
N GLY A 479 4.19 12.90 5.69
CA GLY A 479 3.61 13.10 4.36
C GLY A 479 2.68 14.29 4.42
N ASP A 480 3.05 15.34 3.68
CA ASP A 480 2.36 16.62 3.62
C ASP A 480 1.82 16.78 2.19
N GLY A 481 0.51 16.58 2.01
CA GLY A 481 -0.14 16.49 0.71
C GLY A 481 -0.97 17.71 0.33
N GLN A 482 -1.04 17.99 -0.98
CA GLN A 482 -1.87 19.06 -1.58
C GLN A 482 -1.60 20.47 -1.03
N LEU A 483 -0.35 20.77 -0.67
CA LEU A 483 0.07 22.12 -0.34
C LEU A 483 -0.06 23.01 -1.59
N THR A 484 -0.37 24.29 -1.40
CA THR A 484 -0.42 25.29 -2.48
C THR A 484 0.57 26.41 -2.20
N PRO A 485 1.90 26.15 -2.25
CA PRO A 485 2.94 27.12 -1.85
C PRO A 485 2.97 28.41 -2.66
N LYS A 486 2.28 28.47 -3.82
CA LYS A 486 2.29 29.64 -4.70
C LYS A 486 1.02 29.74 -5.55
N ALA A 487 0.44 30.93 -5.59
CA ALA A 487 -0.55 31.31 -6.59
C ALA A 487 0.13 31.68 -7.92
N ILE A 488 -0.32 31.08 -9.02
CA ILE A 488 0.12 31.41 -10.40
C ILE A 488 -0.71 32.59 -10.91
N ASN A 489 -2.03 32.56 -10.69
CA ASN A 489 -2.91 33.72 -10.82
C ASN A 489 -2.92 34.48 -9.48
N PRO A 490 -2.53 35.78 -9.42
CA PRO A 490 -2.56 36.57 -8.19
C PRO A 490 -3.92 36.60 -7.48
N ALA A 491 -5.04 36.47 -8.21
CA ALA A 491 -6.38 36.40 -7.61
C ALA A 491 -6.55 35.18 -6.67
N GLY A 492 -5.74 34.12 -6.83
CA GLY A 492 -5.74 32.97 -5.91
C GLY A 492 -5.17 33.29 -4.53
N ALA A 493 -4.50 34.44 -4.36
CA ALA A 493 -4.01 34.95 -3.09
C ALA A 493 -4.79 36.17 -2.59
N ASP A 494 -5.97 36.45 -3.18
CA ASP A 494 -6.83 37.56 -2.80
C ASP A 494 -7.99 37.06 -1.92
N ALA A 495 -7.96 37.45 -0.64
CA ALA A 495 -8.96 37.05 0.35
C ALA A 495 -10.35 37.70 0.12
N SER A 496 -10.49 38.63 -0.82
CA SER A 496 -11.82 39.16 -1.21
C SER A 496 -12.68 38.14 -1.94
N PHE A 497 -12.12 37.01 -2.40
CA PHE A 497 -12.87 35.88 -2.96
C PHE A 497 -13.33 34.84 -1.93
N GLY A 498 -12.99 35.01 -0.65
CA GLY A 498 -13.27 34.04 0.41
C GLY A 498 -14.73 33.92 0.85
N LEU A 499 -15.14 32.70 1.22
CA LEU A 499 -16.45 32.41 1.83
C LEU A 499 -16.60 33.05 3.22
N LEU A 500 -15.48 33.21 3.92
CA LEU A 500 -15.37 33.71 5.28
C LEU A 500 -14.21 34.72 5.36
N PRO A 501 -14.22 35.69 6.29
CA PRO A 501 -13.13 36.64 6.45
C PRO A 501 -11.78 35.96 6.76
N GLY A 502 -10.75 36.26 5.97
CA GLY A 502 -9.40 35.71 6.13
C GLY A 502 -9.10 34.47 5.29
N PHE A 503 -10.10 33.91 4.60
CA PHE A 503 -9.97 32.79 3.68
C PHE A 503 -9.78 33.27 2.23
N PHE A 504 -9.16 32.45 1.38
CA PHE A 504 -8.97 32.70 -0.04
C PHE A 504 -10.13 32.14 -0.88
N ALA A 505 -10.02 32.20 -2.21
CA ALA A 505 -11.06 31.71 -3.12
C ALA A 505 -11.37 30.21 -2.87
N PRO A 506 -12.65 29.85 -2.60
CA PRO A 506 -13.04 28.47 -2.32
C PRO A 506 -12.91 27.56 -3.55
N ARG A 507 -12.95 26.25 -3.33
CA ARG A 507 -13.17 25.28 -4.40
C ARG A 507 -14.55 25.49 -5.02
N ILE A 508 -14.63 25.56 -6.35
CA ILE A 508 -15.88 25.73 -7.11
C ILE A 508 -16.09 24.51 -8.01
N SER A 509 -17.17 23.78 -7.78
CA SER A 509 -17.56 22.63 -8.60
C SER A 509 -18.85 22.95 -9.36
N ILE A 510 -18.82 22.88 -10.69
CA ILE A 510 -19.97 23.14 -11.57
C ILE A 510 -20.14 21.91 -12.46
N SER A 511 -21.33 21.31 -12.50
CA SER A 511 -21.57 20.16 -13.37
C SER A 511 -21.27 20.50 -14.85
N GLY A 512 -20.52 19.63 -15.53
CA GLY A 512 -20.08 19.82 -16.92
C GLY A 512 -18.88 20.77 -17.12
N VAL A 513 -18.23 21.24 -16.05
CA VAL A 513 -17.05 22.12 -16.10
C VAL A 513 -15.97 21.53 -15.17
N THR A 514 -14.69 21.64 -15.53
CA THR A 514 -13.59 21.23 -14.65
C THR A 514 -13.62 22.07 -13.36
N PRO A 515 -13.68 21.46 -12.16
CA PRO A 515 -13.73 22.21 -10.92
C PRO A 515 -12.53 23.13 -10.75
N PHE A 516 -12.76 24.38 -10.38
CA PHE A 516 -11.70 25.23 -9.86
C PHE A 516 -11.38 24.75 -8.45
N ARG A 517 -10.10 24.42 -8.20
CA ARG A 517 -9.72 23.77 -6.95
C ARG A 517 -9.64 24.73 -5.76
N GLY A 518 -9.69 26.04 -5.97
CA GLY A 518 -9.52 27.06 -4.93
C GLY A 518 -8.20 27.84 -5.07
N GLY A 519 -8.03 28.85 -4.23
CA GLY A 519 -6.82 29.68 -4.17
C GLY A 519 -5.67 29.00 -3.43
N LEU A 520 -4.78 29.81 -2.85
CA LEU A 520 -3.93 29.34 -1.74
C LEU A 520 -4.83 28.71 -0.67
N ASN A 521 -4.39 27.61 -0.05
CA ASN A 521 -5.13 26.84 0.97
C ASN A 521 -6.45 26.18 0.53
N GLY A 522 -6.94 26.41 -0.70
CA GLY A 522 -8.22 25.86 -1.17
C GLY A 522 -8.28 24.32 -1.31
N GLN A 523 -7.18 23.61 -1.06
CA GLN A 523 -7.11 22.14 -1.07
C GLN A 523 -7.36 21.53 0.31
N SER A 524 -7.71 20.24 0.32
CA SER A 524 -7.65 19.41 1.52
C SER A 524 -6.19 19.06 1.84
N VAL A 525 -5.52 19.94 2.59
CA VAL A 525 -4.18 19.64 3.10
C VAL A 525 -4.27 18.50 4.10
N GLN A 526 -3.41 17.49 3.96
CA GLN A 526 -3.27 16.42 4.93
C GLN A 526 -1.79 16.26 5.29
N ASN A 527 -1.45 16.62 6.52
CA ASN A 527 -0.12 16.52 7.08
C ASN A 527 -0.14 15.43 8.15
N TYR A 528 0.36 14.24 7.80
CA TYR A 528 0.57 13.15 8.73
C TYR A 528 1.99 13.23 9.26
N LEU A 529 2.14 13.15 10.59
CA LEU A 529 3.43 12.96 11.25
C LEU A 529 3.37 11.72 12.12
N LEU A 530 3.89 10.60 11.59
CA LEU A 530 4.15 9.40 12.36
C LEU A 530 5.51 9.51 13.04
N GLN A 531 5.54 9.19 14.33
CA GLN A 531 6.75 8.93 15.10
C GLN A 531 6.57 7.63 15.89
N THR A 532 7.51 6.70 15.75
CA THR A 532 7.52 5.46 16.54
C THR A 532 8.82 5.35 17.33
N TYR A 533 8.71 5.08 18.62
CA TYR A 533 9.83 4.73 19.49
C TYR A 533 9.73 3.25 19.79
N GLN A 534 10.75 2.48 19.40
CA GLN A 534 10.72 1.02 19.37
C GLN A 534 11.85 0.47 20.25
N PHE A 535 11.54 -0.52 21.05
CA PHE A 535 12.48 -1.20 21.93
C PHE A 535 12.29 -2.71 21.77
N TYR A 536 13.38 -3.42 21.51
CA TYR A 536 13.40 -4.87 21.33
C TYR A 536 14.45 -5.50 22.24
N ASP A 537 14.11 -6.66 22.78
CA ASP A 537 14.96 -7.55 23.57
C ASP A 537 14.62 -8.98 23.08
N ASP A 538 15.17 -9.36 21.93
CA ASP A 538 14.88 -10.59 21.16
C ASP A 538 15.79 -11.74 21.61
N ALA A 539 15.41 -13.04 21.67
CA ALA A 539 16.18 -14.12 22.35
C ALA A 539 16.97 -15.22 21.60
N SER A 540 18.02 -15.81 22.23
CA SER A 540 18.42 -17.21 21.97
C SER A 540 19.20 -17.89 23.12
N ARG A 541 18.83 -19.15 23.39
CA ARG A 541 19.54 -20.09 24.25
C ARG A 541 19.48 -21.50 23.65
N ASN A 542 20.63 -22.17 23.59
CA ASN A 542 20.72 -23.56 23.14
C ASN A 542 20.78 -24.50 24.35
N ALA A 543 19.93 -25.54 24.35
CA ALA A 543 19.81 -26.50 25.45
C ALA A 543 19.55 -27.91 24.91
N GLY A 544 20.61 -28.73 24.81
CA GLY A 544 20.53 -30.08 24.26
C GLY A 544 20.04 -30.09 22.81
N ARG A 545 18.81 -30.55 22.58
CA ARG A 545 18.15 -30.60 21.26
C ARG A 545 17.24 -29.40 20.96
N HIS A 546 17.19 -28.42 21.86
CA HIS A 546 16.34 -27.24 21.76
C HIS A 546 17.19 -26.00 21.42
N SER A 547 16.73 -25.22 20.45
CA SER A 547 17.23 -23.87 20.19
C SER A 547 16.09 -22.90 20.44
N ILE A 548 16.09 -22.28 21.62
CA ILE A 548 14.98 -21.50 22.15
C ILE A 548 15.26 -20.02 21.97
N LYS A 549 14.47 -19.35 21.16
CA LYS A 549 14.28 -17.89 21.19
C LYS A 549 13.07 -17.53 22.05
N PHE A 550 13.05 -16.31 22.55
CA PHE A 550 12.00 -15.67 23.37
C PHE A 550 12.18 -14.16 23.26
N GLY A 551 11.45 -13.31 23.95
CA GLY A 551 11.79 -11.88 23.94
C GLY A 551 10.61 -10.94 24.13
N GLY A 552 10.93 -9.64 24.13
CA GLY A 552 9.99 -8.55 24.34
C GLY A 552 10.09 -7.47 23.25
N MET A 553 8.95 -6.85 22.94
CA MET A 553 8.86 -5.69 22.06
C MET A 553 7.96 -4.64 22.70
N PHE A 554 8.40 -3.38 22.68
CA PHE A 554 7.59 -2.22 23.01
C PHE A 554 7.67 -1.19 21.88
N ILE A 555 6.51 -0.72 21.40
CA ILE A 555 6.43 0.36 20.42
C ILE A 555 5.46 1.43 20.94
N ALA A 556 5.97 2.63 21.18
CA ALA A 556 5.14 3.83 21.34
C ALA A 556 4.87 4.42 19.96
N TYR A 557 3.60 4.43 19.54
CA TYR A 557 3.13 4.85 18.23
C TYR A 557 2.40 6.19 18.36
N HIS A 558 3.03 7.26 17.87
CA HIS A 558 2.51 8.63 17.92
C HIS A 558 2.16 9.08 16.51
N LEU A 559 0.87 9.26 16.23
CA LEU A 559 0.38 9.79 14.95
C LEU A 559 -0.27 11.15 15.18
N ASP A 560 0.39 12.20 14.71
CA ASP A 560 -0.20 13.54 14.66
C ASP A 560 -0.81 13.75 13.27
N LEU A 561 -2.06 14.21 13.22
CA LEU A 561 -2.78 14.54 11.99
C LEU A 561 -3.22 16.00 12.03
N PHE A 562 -2.75 16.80 11.08
CA PHE A 562 -3.31 18.10 10.76
C PHE A 562 -3.99 17.99 9.38
N ALA A 563 -5.31 18.10 9.35
CA ALA A 563 -6.09 17.90 8.14
C ALA A 563 -7.28 18.89 8.02
N PRO A 564 -7.04 20.16 7.65
CA PRO A 564 -8.10 21.04 7.19
C PRO A 564 -8.64 20.52 5.84
N PHE A 565 -9.84 19.94 5.86
CA PHE A 565 -10.52 19.49 4.64
C PHE A 565 -11.15 20.69 3.93
N VAL A 566 -10.64 21.03 2.75
CA VAL A 566 -10.94 22.26 2.01
C VAL A 566 -11.03 23.48 2.94
N GLU A 567 -9.87 24.01 3.34
CA GLU A 567 -9.76 25.08 4.34
C GLU A 567 -10.66 26.28 4.01
N ASP A 568 -10.56 26.82 2.79
CA ASP A 568 -11.42 27.91 2.28
C ASP A 568 -12.84 27.48 1.88
N GLY A 569 -13.16 26.20 2.07
CA GLY A 569 -14.43 25.59 1.77
C GLY A 569 -14.66 25.28 0.29
N THR A 570 -15.87 24.80 0.00
CA THR A 570 -16.33 24.43 -1.34
C THR A 570 -17.74 24.96 -1.57
N ALA A 571 -17.99 25.48 -2.77
CA ALA A 571 -19.33 25.75 -3.29
C ALA A 571 -19.60 24.89 -4.54
N SER A 572 -20.73 24.20 -4.56
CA SER A 572 -21.14 23.32 -5.67
C SER A 572 -22.41 23.80 -6.35
N PHE A 573 -22.41 23.78 -7.67
CA PHE A 573 -23.49 24.25 -8.54
C PHE A 573 -23.97 23.10 -9.46
N SER A 574 -25.29 22.96 -9.61
CA SER A 574 -25.92 21.91 -10.43
C SER A 574 -25.67 22.03 -11.94
N GLY A 575 -25.13 23.16 -12.40
CA GLY A 575 -24.77 23.40 -13.80
C GLY A 575 -24.48 24.88 -14.07
N LEU A 576 -24.07 25.20 -15.29
CA LEU A 576 -23.56 26.52 -15.63
C LEU A 576 -24.60 27.65 -15.45
N ALA A 577 -25.88 27.41 -15.75
CA ALA A 577 -26.95 28.37 -15.49
C ALA A 577 -27.04 28.76 -14.00
N ASN A 578 -27.05 27.76 -13.11
CA ASN A 578 -27.11 27.98 -11.66
C ASN A 578 -25.84 28.64 -11.12
N PHE A 579 -24.67 28.37 -11.72
CA PHE A 579 -23.46 29.13 -11.40
C PHE A 579 -23.61 30.61 -11.78
N LEU A 580 -23.97 30.91 -13.04
CA LEU A 580 -24.13 32.28 -13.56
C LEU A 580 -25.15 33.10 -12.76
N THR A 581 -26.25 32.48 -12.30
CA THR A 581 -27.28 33.14 -11.50
C THR A 581 -26.99 33.15 -9.99
N ASN A 582 -25.82 32.68 -9.53
CA ASN A 582 -25.43 32.58 -8.12
C ASN A 582 -26.41 31.72 -7.28
N ASN A 583 -26.79 30.54 -7.77
CA ASN A 583 -27.67 29.59 -7.10
C ASN A 583 -26.89 28.34 -6.64
N VAL A 584 -26.42 28.36 -5.38
CA VAL A 584 -25.58 27.31 -4.79
C VAL A 584 -26.43 26.07 -4.45
N ARG A 585 -25.92 24.86 -4.75
CA ARG A 585 -26.59 23.58 -4.43
C ARG A 585 -26.14 23.00 -3.08
N ARG A 586 -24.82 23.03 -2.82
CA ARG A 586 -24.16 22.47 -1.61
C ARG A 586 -22.96 23.31 -1.20
N VAL A 587 -22.65 23.31 0.09
CA VAL A 587 -21.46 23.92 0.68
C VAL A 587 -20.75 22.97 1.64
N SER A 588 -19.44 23.09 1.78
CA SER A 588 -18.68 22.35 2.80
C SER A 588 -17.43 23.10 3.21
N GLY A 589 -16.98 22.96 4.47
CA GLY A 589 -15.83 23.69 5.02
C GLY A 589 -15.83 23.67 6.55
N PRO A 590 -14.77 24.20 7.19
CA PRO A 590 -14.76 24.39 8.64
C PRO A 590 -15.77 25.47 9.07
N PRO A 591 -16.31 25.43 10.31
CA PRO A 591 -17.17 26.49 10.83
C PRO A 591 -16.43 27.83 11.00
N ASP A 592 -15.15 27.77 11.40
CA ASP A 592 -14.19 28.87 11.43
C ASP A 592 -12.74 28.32 11.49
N LEU A 593 -11.73 29.21 11.45
CA LEU A 593 -10.31 28.83 11.55
C LEU A 593 -9.93 28.18 12.90
N SER A 594 -10.72 28.36 13.96
CA SER A 594 -10.44 27.79 15.28
C SER A 594 -10.83 26.32 15.40
N ALA A 595 -11.69 25.82 14.51
CA ALA A 595 -12.01 24.39 14.41
C ALA A 595 -10.89 23.56 13.77
N ILE A 596 -9.99 24.20 13.02
CA ILE A 596 -8.82 23.55 12.42
C ILE A 596 -7.80 23.23 13.51
N LYS A 597 -7.66 21.95 13.86
CA LYS A 597 -6.79 21.48 14.96
C LYS A 597 -6.00 20.24 14.58
N THR A 598 -4.84 20.07 15.20
CA THR A 598 -4.05 18.84 15.09
C THR A 598 -4.59 17.79 16.06
N HIS A 599 -4.97 16.63 15.54
CA HIS A 599 -5.37 15.46 16.33
C HIS A 599 -4.10 14.68 16.73
N HIS A 600 -3.83 14.57 18.02
CA HIS A 600 -2.63 13.96 18.58
C HIS A 600 -2.93 12.54 19.08
N ASN A 601 -2.83 11.56 18.18
CA ASN A 601 -3.21 10.18 18.45
C ASN A 601 -2.03 9.39 19.02
N ARG A 602 -2.29 8.65 20.11
CA ARG A 602 -1.29 7.95 20.91
C ARG A 602 -1.75 6.52 21.19
N THR A 603 -0.85 5.59 20.90
CA THR A 603 -1.06 4.16 21.14
C THR A 603 0.26 3.49 21.52
N ASN A 604 0.21 2.46 22.35
CA ASN A 604 1.38 1.67 22.76
C ASN A 604 1.14 0.19 22.48
N ILE A 605 2.13 -0.46 21.87
CA ILE A 605 2.11 -1.89 21.56
C ILE A 605 3.12 -2.59 22.47
N PHE A 606 2.69 -3.70 23.06
CA PHE A 606 3.48 -4.57 23.92
C PHE A 606 3.40 -5.98 23.35
N ALA A 607 4.53 -6.61 23.08
CA ALA A 607 4.57 -8.03 22.75
C ALA A 607 5.61 -8.79 23.57
N GLY A 608 5.34 -10.08 23.77
CA GLY A 608 6.30 -11.05 24.27
C GLY A 608 6.19 -12.33 23.48
N TYR A 609 7.30 -13.06 23.29
CA TYR A 609 7.29 -14.30 22.52
C TYR A 609 8.20 -15.39 23.10
N VAL A 610 7.97 -16.62 22.64
CA VAL A 610 8.85 -17.79 22.75
C VAL A 610 8.76 -18.60 21.45
N GLN A 611 9.87 -19.16 21.01
CA GLN A 611 10.04 -19.95 19.80
C GLN A 611 11.10 -21.02 20.07
N ASP A 612 10.75 -22.30 19.98
CA ASP A 612 11.67 -23.41 20.14
C ASP A 612 11.81 -24.16 18.82
N ASP A 613 13.04 -24.35 18.37
CA ASP A 613 13.40 -25.21 17.24
C ASP A 613 13.92 -26.55 17.78
N TRP A 614 12.97 -27.45 18.03
CA TRP A 614 13.21 -28.72 18.71
C TRP A 614 13.61 -29.81 17.72
N HIS A 615 14.87 -30.21 17.76
CA HIS A 615 15.46 -31.26 16.93
C HIS A 615 15.08 -32.64 17.50
N ILE A 616 13.80 -33.00 17.42
CA ILE A 616 13.26 -34.24 18.00
C ILE A 616 13.98 -35.50 17.47
N ARG A 617 14.47 -35.46 16.22
CA ARG A 617 15.40 -36.44 15.63
C ARG A 617 16.47 -35.71 14.80
N PRO A 618 17.63 -36.32 14.51
CA PRO A 618 18.71 -35.70 13.68
C PRO A 618 18.34 -35.36 12.22
N ARG A 619 17.08 -35.52 11.83
CA ARG A 619 16.54 -35.21 10.50
C ARG A 619 15.17 -34.53 10.55
N LEU A 620 14.61 -34.30 11.75
CA LEU A 620 13.27 -33.77 11.95
C LEU A 620 13.31 -32.73 13.06
N THR A 621 13.00 -31.49 12.69
CA THR A 621 12.89 -30.35 13.59
C THR A 621 11.43 -29.91 13.65
N LEU A 622 10.96 -29.58 14.86
CA LEU A 622 9.66 -28.97 15.10
C LEU A 622 9.88 -27.50 15.47
N ASN A 623 9.17 -26.58 14.81
CA ASN A 623 9.18 -25.16 15.10
C ASN A 623 7.95 -24.84 15.97
N LEU A 624 8.15 -24.57 17.26
CA LEU A 624 7.09 -24.34 18.24
C LEU A 624 7.13 -22.87 18.69
N GLY A 625 6.21 -22.04 18.22
CA GLY A 625 6.12 -20.62 18.53
C GLY A 625 4.87 -20.26 19.32
N LEU A 626 5.01 -19.33 20.26
CA LEU A 626 3.90 -18.60 20.88
C LEU A 626 4.30 -17.14 21.04
N ARG A 627 3.50 -16.24 20.46
CA ARG A 627 3.59 -14.80 20.72
C ARG A 627 2.32 -14.33 21.45
N TYR A 628 2.47 -13.31 22.28
CA TYR A 628 1.39 -12.49 22.82
C TYR A 628 1.63 -11.05 22.39
N GLU A 629 0.66 -10.39 21.75
CA GLU A 629 0.83 -9.03 21.22
C GLU A 629 -0.41 -8.15 21.45
N MET A 630 -0.32 -7.22 22.41
CA MET A 630 -1.40 -6.34 22.82
C MET A 630 -1.09 -4.88 22.49
N GLU A 631 -2.06 -4.22 21.89
CA GLU A 631 -2.08 -2.77 21.70
C GLU A 631 -2.98 -2.10 22.74
N THR A 632 -2.61 -0.95 23.29
CA THR A 632 -3.54 -0.12 24.09
C THR A 632 -4.68 0.40 23.20
N ILE A 633 -5.83 0.76 23.78
CA ILE A 633 -6.86 1.45 22.98
C ILE A 633 -6.26 2.75 22.42
N PRO A 634 -6.36 3.04 21.11
CA PRO A 634 -5.91 4.32 20.56
C PRO A 634 -6.64 5.49 21.22
N THR A 635 -5.89 6.54 21.55
CA THR A 635 -6.40 7.72 22.24
C THR A 635 -5.97 9.01 21.57
N GLU A 636 -6.79 10.06 21.65
CA GLU A 636 -6.42 11.41 21.22
C GLU A 636 -6.24 12.30 22.48
N THR A 637 -5.12 13.03 22.57
CA THR A 637 -4.73 13.71 23.82
C THR A 637 -5.45 15.03 24.09
N SER A 638 -5.89 15.72 23.05
CA SER A 638 -6.54 17.04 23.10
C SER A 638 -8.05 16.99 23.35
N GLY A 639 -8.67 15.80 23.30
CA GLY A 639 -10.11 15.60 23.43
C GLY A 639 -10.90 15.79 22.12
N LEU A 640 -10.23 15.70 20.96
CA LEU A 640 -10.79 15.98 19.63
C LEU A 640 -11.50 14.77 18.99
N ILE A 641 -11.95 13.79 19.77
CA ILE A 641 -12.71 12.65 19.25
C ILE A 641 -14.21 12.94 19.30
N ALA A 642 -14.80 13.10 18.11
CA ALA A 642 -16.24 13.14 17.87
C ALA A 642 -16.70 11.84 17.19
N ASN A 643 -17.38 10.96 17.92
CA ASN A 643 -18.00 9.74 17.39
C ASN A 643 -19.43 9.64 17.93
N LEU A 644 -20.39 9.24 17.09
CA LEU A 644 -21.71 8.84 17.55
C LEU A 644 -21.60 7.57 18.42
N PRO A 645 -22.30 7.48 19.57
CA PRO A 645 -22.38 6.25 20.37
C PRO A 645 -23.06 5.10 19.62
N THR A 646 -24.05 5.42 18.78
CA THR A 646 -24.77 4.48 17.89
C THR A 646 -25.16 5.18 16.60
N ILE A 647 -25.38 4.44 15.52
CA ILE A 647 -25.86 4.99 14.24
C ILE A 647 -27.24 5.67 14.33
N PHE A 648 -28.05 5.36 15.35
CA PHE A 648 -29.38 5.96 15.59
C PHE A 648 -29.34 7.20 16.49
N THR A 649 -28.18 7.58 17.03
CA THR A 649 -28.09 8.71 17.95
C THR A 649 -28.44 10.02 17.25
N ASP A 650 -29.38 10.78 17.81
CA ASP A 650 -29.61 12.17 17.45
C ASP A 650 -28.53 13.06 18.10
N PRO A 651 -27.69 13.76 17.31
CA PRO A 651 -26.69 14.69 17.81
C PRO A 651 -27.22 16.12 17.95
N SER A 652 -28.53 16.38 17.98
CA SER A 652 -29.10 17.73 18.15
C SER A 652 -28.62 18.46 19.42
N ALA A 653 -28.29 17.73 20.49
CA ALA A 653 -27.68 18.28 21.70
C ALA A 653 -26.17 18.62 21.55
N CYS A 654 -25.52 18.13 20.48
CA CYS A 654 -24.09 18.20 20.22
C CYS A 654 -23.67 19.44 19.40
N VAL A 655 -24.17 20.62 19.78
CA VAL A 655 -23.81 21.91 19.15
C VAL A 655 -22.36 22.37 19.44
N SER A 656 -21.63 21.66 20.31
CA SER A 656 -20.24 21.93 20.68
C SER A 656 -19.60 20.65 21.25
N PRO A 657 -18.29 20.39 21.07
CA PRO A 657 -17.60 19.25 21.68
C PRO A 657 -17.76 19.18 23.20
N SER A 658 -17.97 20.32 23.88
CA SER A 658 -18.16 20.39 25.34
C SER A 658 -19.46 19.77 25.84
N ASN A 659 -20.47 19.65 24.97
CA ASN A 659 -21.85 19.36 25.36
C ASN A 659 -22.28 17.91 25.02
N CYS A 660 -21.35 17.09 24.53
CA CYS A 660 -21.64 15.77 23.98
C CYS A 660 -21.35 14.60 24.96
N PRO A 661 -22.38 13.87 25.43
CA PRO A 661 -22.18 12.65 26.21
C PRO A 661 -21.61 11.54 25.32
N GLY A 662 -20.36 11.15 25.55
CA GLY A 662 -19.66 10.10 24.78
C GLY A 662 -18.47 10.61 23.97
N PHE A 663 -18.36 11.92 23.76
CA PHE A 663 -17.08 12.53 23.36
C PHE A 663 -16.14 12.43 24.57
N ASN A 664 -15.12 11.56 24.50
CA ASN A 664 -13.78 11.82 25.05
C ASN A 664 -12.79 10.65 24.82
N LYS A 665 -11.62 11.00 24.28
CA LYS A 665 -10.32 10.31 24.39
C LYS A 665 -10.15 8.88 23.91
N SER A 666 -11.17 8.09 23.60
CA SER A 666 -11.02 6.66 23.25
C SER A 666 -11.88 6.25 22.08
N TYR A 667 -11.28 5.68 21.03
CA TYR A 667 -12.04 5.17 19.86
C TYR A 667 -12.85 3.90 20.17
N PHE A 668 -12.41 3.09 21.15
CA PHE A 668 -13.08 1.85 21.53
C PHE A 668 -13.55 1.88 22.99
N THR A 669 -14.65 1.20 23.29
CA THR A 669 -15.16 1.05 24.67
C THR A 669 -14.42 -0.04 25.46
N ARG A 670 -13.78 -0.97 24.74
CA ARG A 670 -12.98 -2.07 25.28
C ARG A 670 -11.75 -2.31 24.41
N ASN A 671 -10.73 -2.95 24.97
CA ASN A 671 -9.56 -3.34 24.21
C ASN A 671 -9.71 -4.76 23.62
N PRO A 672 -9.84 -4.94 22.30
CA PRO A 672 -9.96 -6.25 21.67
C PRO A 672 -8.67 -7.08 21.72
N THR A 673 -7.51 -6.45 21.91
CA THR A 673 -6.18 -7.10 21.75
C THR A 673 -5.66 -7.79 23.01
N THR A 674 -6.35 -7.63 24.16
CA THR A 674 -5.94 -8.18 25.48
C THR A 674 -5.87 -9.71 25.57
N LYS A 675 -6.20 -10.43 24.48
CA LYS A 675 -6.18 -11.89 24.37
C LYS A 675 -5.52 -12.37 23.08
N ASN A 676 -4.67 -11.54 22.49
CA ASN A 676 -3.94 -11.80 21.25
C ASN A 676 -2.79 -12.78 21.48
N PHE A 677 -3.14 -14.06 21.64
CA PHE A 677 -2.19 -15.17 21.63
C PHE A 677 -2.10 -15.77 20.23
N GLU A 678 -0.88 -15.82 19.72
CA GLU A 678 -0.49 -16.22 18.38
C GLU A 678 0.34 -17.52 18.44
N PRO A 679 -0.30 -18.69 18.56
CA PRO A 679 0.39 -19.97 18.44
C PRO A 679 0.83 -20.21 16.99
N ARG A 680 2.04 -20.75 16.84
CA ARG A 680 2.67 -21.10 15.55
C ARG A 680 3.28 -22.49 15.69
N LEU A 681 2.98 -23.38 14.76
CA LEU A 681 3.44 -24.77 14.75
C LEU A 681 3.95 -25.11 13.36
N GLY A 682 5.16 -25.63 13.26
CA GLY A 682 5.71 -26.11 12.00
C GLY A 682 6.69 -27.27 12.18
N PHE A 683 7.13 -27.81 11.06
CA PHE A 683 8.15 -28.83 10.98
C PHE A 683 9.03 -28.66 9.74
N ALA A 684 10.26 -29.17 9.83
CA ALA A 684 11.15 -29.40 8.71
C ALA A 684 11.76 -30.81 8.84
N TRP A 685 11.76 -31.56 7.74
CA TRP A 685 12.17 -32.97 7.70
C TRP A 685 13.06 -33.24 6.48
N ASP A 686 14.23 -33.85 6.69
CA ASP A 686 15.02 -34.51 5.64
C ASP A 686 14.64 -36.00 5.56
N PRO A 687 13.90 -36.43 4.52
CA PRO A 687 13.48 -37.82 4.39
C PRO A 687 14.63 -38.80 4.15
N PHE A 688 15.70 -38.35 3.51
CA PHE A 688 16.79 -39.21 3.03
C PHE A 688 18.05 -39.13 3.90
N GLY A 689 18.21 -38.06 4.69
CA GLY A 689 19.39 -37.82 5.52
C GLY A 689 20.62 -37.43 4.72
N ASN A 690 20.44 -36.78 3.57
CA ASN A 690 21.50 -36.38 2.66
C ASN A 690 21.58 -34.85 2.46
N GLY A 691 20.75 -34.08 3.17
CA GLY A 691 20.69 -32.62 3.11
C GLY A 691 20.18 -32.03 1.79
N LYS A 692 19.76 -32.87 0.82
CA LYS A 692 19.32 -32.44 -0.53
C LYS A 692 17.82 -32.40 -0.71
N THR A 693 17.03 -32.89 0.25
CA THR A 693 15.56 -32.82 0.17
C THR A 693 15.00 -32.41 1.52
N ALA A 694 14.07 -31.46 1.52
CA ALA A 694 13.29 -31.10 2.69
C ALA A 694 11.80 -31.18 2.39
N VAL A 695 11.04 -31.75 3.33
CA VAL A 695 9.59 -31.61 3.42
C VAL A 695 9.32 -30.73 4.64
N ARG A 696 8.60 -29.63 4.42
CA ARG A 696 8.38 -28.61 5.45
C ARG A 696 6.93 -28.17 5.43
N GLY A 697 6.40 -27.76 6.57
CA GLY A 697 5.07 -27.19 6.63
C GLY A 697 4.78 -26.57 7.98
N GLY A 698 3.72 -25.75 8.04
CA GLY A 698 3.32 -25.12 9.28
C GLY A 698 1.95 -24.48 9.21
N ILE A 699 1.43 -24.14 10.39
CA ILE A 699 0.20 -23.39 10.62
C ILE A 699 0.45 -22.36 11.72
N GLY A 700 -0.15 -21.18 11.61
CA GLY A 700 -0.06 -20.14 12.64
C GLY A 700 -1.24 -19.20 12.60
N LEU A 701 -1.46 -18.53 13.74
CA LEU A 701 -2.37 -17.39 13.88
C LEU A 701 -1.52 -16.13 14.08
N PHE A 702 -1.86 -15.07 13.37
CA PHE A 702 -1.18 -13.78 13.39
C PHE A 702 -2.23 -12.68 13.58
N ASP A 703 -2.09 -11.82 14.58
CA ASP A 703 -3.04 -10.74 14.83
C ASP A 703 -2.79 -9.54 13.91
N ALA A 704 -3.87 -8.83 13.59
CA ALA A 704 -3.84 -7.57 12.88
C ALA A 704 -4.31 -6.48 13.84
N LEU A 705 -3.36 -5.76 14.44
CA LEU A 705 -3.65 -4.69 15.38
C LEU A 705 -4.40 -3.52 14.69
N PRO A 706 -5.41 -2.91 15.34
CA PRO A 706 -6.10 -1.73 14.82
C PRO A 706 -5.15 -0.56 14.54
N LEU A 707 -5.03 -0.15 13.28
CA LEU A 707 -4.09 0.91 12.93
C LEU A 707 -4.70 2.28 13.28
N PRO A 708 -4.01 3.20 13.99
CA PRO A 708 -4.54 4.54 14.27
C PRO A 708 -4.95 5.30 13.01
N TYR A 709 -4.28 5.03 11.88
CA TYR A 709 -4.65 5.56 10.57
C TYR A 709 -6.13 5.29 10.20
N GLU A 710 -6.66 4.11 10.51
CA GLU A 710 -8.01 3.65 10.16
C GLU A 710 -9.14 4.39 10.92
N LEU A 711 -8.77 5.33 11.80
CA LEU A 711 -9.65 6.00 12.76
C LEU A 711 -9.63 7.53 12.62
N VAL A 712 -8.53 8.13 12.15
CA VAL A 712 -8.24 9.56 12.35
C VAL A 712 -8.84 10.53 11.33
N ILE A 713 -8.98 10.15 10.05
CA ILE A 713 -9.48 11.06 9.00
C ILE A 713 -10.93 11.47 9.26
N ASN A 714 -11.84 10.50 9.37
CA ASN A 714 -13.26 10.77 9.59
C ASN A 714 -13.49 11.59 10.87
N ASN A 715 -12.65 11.35 11.87
CA ASN A 715 -12.68 12.04 13.16
C ASN A 715 -12.30 13.54 13.05
N ALA A 716 -11.59 13.93 11.99
CA ALA A 716 -11.34 15.31 11.61
C ALA A 716 -12.33 15.85 10.54
N GLN A 717 -13.10 14.99 9.86
CA GLN A 717 -14.15 15.34 8.89
C GLN A 717 -15.58 15.43 9.47
N THR A 718 -15.77 14.98 10.70
CA THR A 718 -17.08 14.93 11.37
C THR A 718 -17.46 16.27 11.99
N SER A 719 -18.76 16.53 12.06
CA SER A 719 -19.31 17.55 12.95
C SER A 719 -18.89 17.28 14.41
N PRO A 720 -18.63 18.33 15.23
CA PRO A 720 -18.69 19.76 14.92
C PRO A 720 -17.37 20.36 14.41
N PHE A 721 -16.34 19.56 14.10
CA PHE A 721 -15.04 20.07 13.62
C PHE A 721 -15.10 20.49 12.15
N HIS A 722 -15.99 19.87 11.36
CA HIS A 722 -16.20 20.19 9.96
C HIS A 722 -17.68 20.17 9.59
N VAL A 723 -18.06 20.98 8.60
CA VAL A 723 -19.41 21.02 8.04
C VAL A 723 -19.37 20.49 6.61
N THR A 724 -19.89 19.28 6.40
CA THR A 724 -20.08 18.70 5.06
C THR A 724 -21.55 18.44 4.79
N THR A 725 -22.14 19.24 3.90
CA THR A 725 -23.53 19.06 3.44
C THR A 725 -23.57 18.03 2.31
N THR A 726 -23.97 16.81 2.64
CA THR A 726 -24.07 15.70 1.66
C THR A 726 -25.38 15.69 0.89
N THR A 727 -26.44 16.31 1.41
CA THR A 727 -27.72 16.53 0.75
C THR A 727 -27.76 17.92 0.10
N PRO A 728 -28.55 18.14 -0.98
CA PRO A 728 -28.73 19.50 -1.53
C PRO A 728 -29.46 20.40 -0.52
N VAL A 729 -28.73 21.34 0.08
CA VAL A 729 -29.27 22.29 1.06
C VAL A 729 -29.80 23.58 0.44
N ASN A 730 -29.43 23.87 -0.81
CA ASN A 730 -29.83 25.04 -1.60
C ASN A 730 -29.88 26.36 -0.77
N PRO A 731 -28.72 26.90 -0.32
CA PRO A 731 -28.64 28.01 0.63
C PRO A 731 -29.46 29.25 0.27
N GLY A 732 -29.66 29.50 -1.03
CA GLY A 732 -30.36 30.66 -1.57
C GLY A 732 -29.59 31.24 -2.75
N GLN A 733 -30.29 32.03 -3.58
CA GLN A 733 -29.67 32.74 -4.69
C GLN A 733 -28.97 34.02 -4.22
N GLY A 734 -27.80 34.34 -4.78
CA GLY A 734 -27.07 35.59 -4.52
C GLY A 734 -26.23 35.59 -3.23
N LEU A 735 -26.07 34.44 -2.57
CA LEU A 735 -25.34 34.34 -1.31
C LEU A 735 -23.84 34.03 -1.47
N PHE A 736 -23.38 33.47 -2.58
CA PHE A 736 -21.96 33.19 -2.76
C PHE A 736 -21.18 34.44 -3.21
N PRO A 737 -19.97 34.72 -2.65
CA PRO A 737 -19.29 33.95 -1.61
C PRO A 737 -19.69 34.34 -0.17
N HIS A 738 -20.01 35.61 0.10
CA HIS A 738 -19.99 36.18 1.46
C HIS A 738 -21.22 35.92 2.34
N GLY A 739 -22.37 35.56 1.75
CA GLY A 739 -23.64 35.31 2.45
C GLY A 739 -23.77 33.91 3.05
N LEU A 740 -22.72 33.08 2.99
CA LEU A 740 -22.76 31.66 3.38
C LEU A 740 -22.31 31.37 4.83
N GLY A 741 -21.75 32.35 5.55
CA GLY A 741 -21.17 32.14 6.89
C GLY A 741 -22.15 31.60 7.96
N GLY A 742 -23.45 31.85 7.81
CA GLY A 742 -24.48 31.27 8.69
C GLY A 742 -24.60 29.75 8.58
N PHE A 743 -24.37 29.19 7.38
CA PHE A 743 -24.43 27.74 7.15
C PHE A 743 -23.24 26.99 7.75
N PHE A 744 -22.07 27.64 7.84
CA PHE A 744 -20.88 27.08 8.45
C PHE A 744 -20.93 27.17 9.98
N THR A 745 -21.45 28.26 10.54
CA THR A 745 -21.49 28.48 12.00
C THR A 745 -22.67 27.79 12.71
N ASN A 746 -23.81 27.61 12.04
CA ASN A 746 -24.97 26.89 12.58
C ASN A 746 -25.62 25.97 11.51
N PRO A 747 -24.93 24.92 11.05
CA PRO A 747 -25.48 23.99 10.06
C PRO A 747 -26.70 23.22 10.61
N PRO A 748 -27.81 23.12 9.84
CA PRO A 748 -28.94 22.26 10.19
C PRO A 748 -28.49 20.81 10.44
N ALA A 749 -29.11 20.11 11.41
CA ALA A 749 -28.70 18.75 11.77
C ALA A 749 -28.74 17.78 10.56
N ALA A 750 -29.81 17.86 9.75
CA ALA A 750 -29.98 17.16 8.46
C ALA A 750 -29.00 17.58 7.34
N ALA A 751 -28.01 18.43 7.64
CA ALA A 751 -26.94 18.87 6.76
C ALA A 751 -25.54 18.60 7.35
N GLN A 752 -25.44 17.87 8.46
CA GLN A 752 -24.17 17.51 9.11
C GLN A 752 -23.79 16.04 8.85
N THR A 753 -22.52 15.81 8.55
CA THR A 753 -21.90 14.48 8.48
C THR A 753 -21.29 14.11 9.83
N TRP A 754 -21.51 12.87 10.27
CA TRP A 754 -21.07 12.36 11.56
C TRP A 754 -20.24 11.07 11.43
N ASN A 755 -19.28 10.82 12.32
CA ASN A 755 -18.50 9.58 12.31
C ASN A 755 -19.05 8.55 13.32
N TYR A 756 -19.01 7.26 12.96
CA TYR A 756 -19.29 6.12 13.83
C TYR A 756 -18.16 5.07 13.73
N VAL A 757 -17.78 4.49 14.86
CA VAL A 757 -16.80 3.39 14.94
C VAL A 757 -17.45 2.26 15.74
N ASP A 758 -17.31 1.01 15.28
CA ASP A 758 -17.84 -0.16 16.00
C ASP A 758 -17.32 -0.22 17.44
N THR A 759 -18.17 0.17 18.38
CA THR A 759 -17.86 0.22 19.82
C THR A 759 -17.65 -1.18 20.42
N ASN A 760 -18.06 -2.23 19.71
CA ASN A 760 -17.99 -3.65 20.09
C ASN A 760 -17.00 -4.44 19.20
N ILE A 761 -15.96 -3.76 18.69
CA ILE A 761 -14.85 -4.32 17.90
C ILE A 761 -14.41 -5.74 18.35
N LYS A 762 -14.21 -6.60 17.35
CA LYS A 762 -13.78 -8.01 17.50
C LYS A 762 -12.28 -8.14 17.25
N ARG A 763 -11.67 -9.22 17.76
CA ARG A 763 -10.27 -9.57 17.45
C ARG A 763 -10.12 -9.81 15.95
N ASN A 764 -9.22 -9.08 15.31
CA ASN A 764 -8.85 -9.18 13.90
C ASN A 764 -7.57 -9.99 13.76
N TYR A 765 -7.60 -11.05 12.95
CA TYR A 765 -6.48 -11.99 12.83
C TYR A 765 -6.51 -12.74 11.49
N VAL A 766 -5.34 -13.29 11.13
CA VAL A 766 -5.12 -14.12 9.95
C VAL A 766 -4.62 -15.49 10.38
N TYR A 767 -5.28 -16.54 9.90
CA TYR A 767 -4.68 -17.88 9.85
C TYR A 767 -3.77 -17.98 8.62
N GLN A 768 -2.55 -18.48 8.78
CA GLN A 768 -1.67 -18.84 7.66
C GLN A 768 -1.25 -20.31 7.77
N TRP A 769 -1.19 -21.02 6.65
CA TRP A 769 -0.67 -22.39 6.60
C TRP A 769 0.05 -22.67 5.29
N ASN A 770 1.07 -23.53 5.34
CA ASN A 770 1.76 -24.01 4.15
C ASN A 770 2.25 -25.46 4.28
N LEU A 771 2.46 -26.09 3.13
CA LEU A 771 3.19 -27.34 2.96
C LEU A 771 4.07 -27.21 1.71
N ASN A 772 5.36 -27.51 1.83
CA ASN A 772 6.30 -27.42 0.73
C ASN A 772 7.32 -28.57 0.70
N VAL A 773 7.79 -28.86 -0.50
CA VAL A 773 8.88 -29.80 -0.76
C VAL A 773 9.95 -29.06 -1.55
N GLN A 774 11.18 -29.11 -1.08
CA GLN A 774 12.35 -28.53 -1.77
C GLN A 774 13.39 -29.62 -2.04
N HIS A 775 14.00 -29.61 -3.22
CA HIS A 775 15.04 -30.55 -3.63
C HIS A 775 16.20 -29.83 -4.32
N GLN A 776 17.44 -30.22 -3.99
CA GLN A 776 18.67 -29.77 -4.65
C GLN A 776 19.16 -30.82 -5.66
N PHE A 777 19.14 -30.41 -6.93
CA PHE A 777 19.66 -31.14 -8.08
C PHE A 777 21.16 -30.83 -8.31
N PRO A 778 21.84 -31.53 -9.23
CA PRO A 778 23.17 -31.14 -9.72
C PRO A 778 23.21 -29.72 -10.31
N TRP A 779 24.44 -29.20 -10.50
CA TRP A 779 24.70 -27.88 -11.12
C TRP A 779 24.18 -26.67 -10.35
N ASP A 780 24.18 -26.76 -9.01
CA ASP A 780 23.77 -25.68 -8.11
C ASP A 780 22.31 -25.23 -8.30
N LEU A 781 21.45 -26.16 -8.73
CA LEU A 781 20.03 -25.97 -8.99
C LEU A 781 19.20 -26.52 -7.81
N SER A 782 18.27 -25.72 -7.31
CA SER A 782 17.22 -26.17 -6.39
C SER A 782 15.82 -25.83 -6.91
N VAL A 783 14.85 -26.67 -6.56
CA VAL A 783 13.43 -26.50 -6.90
C VAL A 783 12.60 -26.64 -5.63
N MET A 784 11.66 -25.73 -5.42
CA MET A 784 10.65 -25.79 -4.36
C MET A 784 9.25 -25.79 -4.99
N VAL A 785 8.40 -26.71 -4.56
CA VAL A 785 6.95 -26.68 -4.80
C VAL A 785 6.24 -26.52 -3.47
N ALA A 786 5.37 -25.53 -3.35
CA ALA A 786 4.65 -25.20 -2.13
C ALA A 786 3.15 -24.97 -2.38
N TYR A 787 2.33 -25.43 -1.44
CA TYR A 787 0.97 -24.95 -1.25
C TYR A 787 0.96 -23.96 -0.09
N ALA A 788 0.38 -22.77 -0.30
CA ALA A 788 0.23 -21.76 0.73
C ALA A 788 -1.23 -21.27 0.76
N GLY A 789 -1.78 -21.08 1.96
CA GLY A 789 -3.13 -20.56 2.14
C GLY A 789 -3.22 -19.63 3.35
N SER A 790 -4.14 -18.67 3.27
CA SER A 790 -4.42 -17.74 4.36
C SER A 790 -5.90 -17.41 4.46
N ARG A 791 -6.34 -16.99 5.65
CA ARG A 791 -7.71 -16.57 5.92
C ARG A 791 -7.76 -15.47 6.98
N GLY A 792 -8.12 -14.26 6.57
CA GLY A 792 -8.37 -13.13 7.47
C GLY A 792 -9.80 -13.11 8.01
N VAL A 793 -9.96 -12.73 9.27
CA VAL A 793 -11.24 -12.73 9.99
C VAL A 793 -11.39 -11.44 10.80
N HIS A 794 -12.52 -10.75 10.61
CA HIS A 794 -12.80 -9.43 11.20
C HIS A 794 -11.84 -8.31 10.74
N ASN A 795 -11.42 -8.37 9.48
CA ASN A 795 -10.69 -7.26 8.87
C ASN A 795 -11.53 -5.97 8.94
N PRO A 796 -10.91 -4.80 9.20
CA PRO A 796 -11.57 -3.51 9.13
C PRO A 796 -12.07 -3.24 7.70
N PHE A 797 -13.15 -2.49 7.59
CA PHE A 797 -13.52 -1.79 6.37
C PHE A 797 -14.29 -0.54 6.75
N GLN A 798 -14.34 0.41 5.82
CA GLN A 798 -15.05 1.66 5.99
C GLN A 798 -16.22 1.76 5.01
N LEU A 799 -17.21 2.57 5.38
CA LEU A 799 -18.27 3.07 4.53
C LEU A 799 -18.21 4.60 4.57
N ASP A 800 -18.28 5.25 3.42
CA ASP A 800 -18.45 6.71 3.35
C ASP A 800 -19.79 7.14 3.96
N ASP A 801 -20.81 6.30 3.82
CA ASP A 801 -22.12 6.54 4.43
C ASP A 801 -22.85 5.24 4.75
N ILE A 802 -23.06 4.96 6.04
CA ILE A 802 -23.96 3.88 6.48
C ILE A 802 -25.42 4.35 6.52
N ASN A 803 -25.69 5.66 6.46
CA ASN A 803 -27.02 6.24 6.61
C ASN A 803 -27.85 6.13 5.31
N THR A 804 -28.23 4.90 4.99
CA THR A 804 -28.99 4.54 3.79
C THR A 804 -30.43 4.19 4.14
N VAL A 805 -31.34 4.31 3.15
CA VAL A 805 -32.60 3.57 3.15
C VAL A 805 -32.28 2.08 3.26
N PHE A 806 -32.85 1.41 4.25
CA PHE A 806 -32.68 -0.02 4.44
C PHE A 806 -33.59 -0.79 3.47
N PRO A 807 -33.09 -1.80 2.74
CA PRO A 807 -33.87 -2.46 1.70
C PRO A 807 -34.88 -3.46 2.24
N SER A 808 -35.89 -3.75 1.42
CA SER A 808 -36.79 -4.90 1.62
C SER A 808 -36.32 -6.11 0.82
N PHE A 809 -36.38 -7.31 1.40
CA PHE A 809 -36.13 -8.56 0.68
C PHE A 809 -37.45 -9.17 0.17
N ILE A 810 -37.71 -9.04 -1.12
CA ILE A 810 -38.99 -9.36 -1.75
C ILE A 810 -38.74 -10.35 -2.89
N GLN A 811 -39.46 -11.48 -2.89
CA GLN A 811 -39.40 -12.50 -3.94
C GLN A 811 -37.96 -12.95 -4.32
N GLY A 812 -37.05 -12.97 -3.35
CA GLY A 812 -35.65 -13.38 -3.55
C GLY A 812 -34.69 -12.27 -3.99
N ARG A 813 -35.10 -11.00 -4.00
CA ARG A 813 -34.27 -9.84 -4.41
C ARG A 813 -34.36 -8.70 -3.38
N TRP A 814 -33.35 -7.82 -3.37
CA TRP A 814 -33.32 -6.64 -2.51
C TRP A 814 -33.80 -5.39 -3.27
N VAL A 815 -34.70 -4.60 -2.65
CA VAL A 815 -35.39 -3.44 -3.25
C VAL A 815 -35.19 -2.18 -2.39
N PHE A 816 -34.93 -1.01 -3.00
CA PHE A 816 -34.62 0.26 -2.33
C PHE A 816 -35.39 1.47 -2.90
N PRO A 817 -36.10 2.25 -2.06
CA PRO A 817 -37.09 1.67 -1.15
C PRO A 817 -38.04 0.72 -1.89
N ASN A 818 -38.79 -0.10 -1.16
CA ASN A 818 -39.95 -0.75 -1.75
C ASN A 818 -41.07 0.29 -1.97
N PRO A 819 -41.51 0.60 -3.21
CA PRO A 819 -42.56 1.59 -3.48
C PRO A 819 -43.91 1.23 -2.83
N VAL A 820 -44.12 -0.05 -2.48
CA VAL A 820 -45.36 -0.57 -1.88
C VAL A 820 -45.37 -0.43 -0.34
N CYS A 821 -44.22 -0.18 0.29
CA CYS A 821 -44.14 0.18 1.71
C CYS A 821 -44.07 1.72 1.85
N SER A 822 -45.20 2.40 1.74
CA SER A 822 -45.34 3.81 2.18
C SER A 822 -45.56 3.90 3.69
N ASP A 823 -45.39 5.09 4.27
CA ASP A 823 -45.84 5.41 5.64
C ASP A 823 -47.00 6.43 5.58
N PRO A 824 -48.21 6.10 6.09
CA PRO A 824 -48.63 4.79 6.56
C PRO A 824 -48.72 3.76 5.41
N PRO A 825 -48.56 2.46 5.70
CA PRO A 825 -48.75 1.42 4.69
C PRO A 825 -50.23 1.38 4.26
N PRO A 826 -50.55 1.11 2.99
CA PRO A 826 -51.93 0.91 2.56
C PRO A 826 -52.52 -0.27 3.34
N VAL A 827 -53.78 -0.13 3.80
CA VAL A 827 -54.43 -0.95 4.84
C VAL A 827 -54.57 -2.46 4.50
N THR A 828 -54.03 -2.90 3.36
CA THR A 828 -54.10 -4.27 2.82
C THR A 828 -52.74 -4.90 2.50
N VAL A 829 -51.60 -4.27 2.84
CA VAL A 829 -50.25 -4.77 2.47
C VAL A 829 -49.59 -5.60 3.58
N ALA A 830 -48.76 -6.55 3.17
CA ALA A 830 -48.18 -7.66 3.93
C ALA A 830 -47.39 -7.31 5.22
N PRO A 831 -47.24 -8.27 6.17
CA PRO A 831 -46.50 -8.12 7.44
C PRO A 831 -44.96 -7.95 7.30
N SER A 832 -44.48 -7.49 6.14
CA SER A 832 -43.06 -7.25 5.84
C SER A 832 -42.64 -5.78 5.86
N CYS A 833 -43.57 -4.83 5.94
CA CYS A 833 -43.25 -3.41 6.13
C CYS A 833 -43.15 -3.10 7.63
N LEU A 834 -42.04 -2.50 8.08
CA LEU A 834 -41.88 -1.99 9.45
C LEU A 834 -42.60 -0.63 9.60
N THR A 835 -43.26 -0.40 10.73
CA THR A 835 -44.06 0.82 10.97
C THR A 835 -43.45 1.75 12.02
N GLN A 836 -43.69 3.04 11.86
CA GLN A 836 -43.26 4.09 12.78
C GLN A 836 -43.83 3.88 14.20
N GLY A 837 -43.01 4.06 15.25
CA GLY A 837 -43.45 3.84 16.64
C GLY A 837 -42.37 3.62 17.70
N SER A 838 -41.09 3.58 17.31
CA SER A 838 -39.95 3.53 18.24
C SER A 838 -38.81 4.40 17.69
N PRO A 839 -38.03 5.13 18.53
CA PRO A 839 -36.89 5.92 18.07
C PRO A 839 -35.74 5.08 17.45
N ASN A 840 -35.84 3.75 17.48
CA ASN A 840 -34.91 2.82 16.81
C ASN A 840 -35.56 2.04 15.65
N ALA A 841 -36.75 2.44 15.18
CA ALA A 841 -37.46 1.75 14.10
C ALA A 841 -36.97 2.24 12.72
N ILE A 842 -36.61 1.29 11.86
CA ILE A 842 -36.30 1.54 10.44
C ILE A 842 -37.62 1.85 9.73
N VAL A 843 -37.79 3.07 9.21
CA VAL A 843 -38.97 3.49 8.46
C VAL A 843 -38.73 3.29 6.96
N PRO A 844 -39.59 2.56 6.23
CA PRO A 844 -39.50 2.44 4.78
C PRO A 844 -39.45 3.80 4.07
N GLY A 845 -38.57 3.95 3.08
CA GLY A 845 -38.41 5.21 2.34
C GLY A 845 -37.54 6.27 3.02
N HIS A 846 -37.04 6.04 4.23
CA HIS A 846 -36.17 6.98 4.95
C HIS A 846 -34.80 6.38 5.30
N PRO A 847 -33.74 7.20 5.41
CA PRO A 847 -32.46 6.78 5.97
C PRO A 847 -32.58 6.25 7.41
N ILE A 848 -31.62 5.42 7.83
CA ILE A 848 -31.53 4.83 9.17
C ILE A 848 -31.61 5.87 10.31
N ASN A 849 -31.07 7.07 10.10
CA ASN A 849 -31.10 8.18 11.04
C ASN A 849 -31.46 9.47 10.30
N THR A 850 -32.65 9.99 10.55
CA THR A 850 -33.19 11.20 9.91
C THR A 850 -32.66 12.50 10.51
N ASN A 851 -31.88 12.45 11.59
CA ASN A 851 -31.34 13.63 12.28
C ASN A 851 -29.99 14.10 11.74
N VAL A 852 -29.37 13.34 10.83
CA VAL A 852 -28.04 13.61 10.24
C VAL A 852 -28.05 13.42 8.73
N SER A 853 -27.14 14.07 8.00
CA SER A 853 -27.12 13.96 6.53
C SER A 853 -26.37 12.73 6.01
N ALA A 854 -25.36 12.27 6.75
CA ALA A 854 -24.52 11.12 6.42
C ALA A 854 -23.81 10.60 7.68
N ILE A 855 -23.48 9.30 7.71
CA ILE A 855 -22.70 8.69 8.79
C ILE A 855 -21.52 7.89 8.22
N GLN A 856 -20.32 8.48 8.22
CA GLN A 856 -19.07 7.77 7.92
C GLN A 856 -18.83 6.69 8.98
N THR A 857 -18.46 5.47 8.59
CA THR A 857 -18.49 4.32 9.49
C THR A 857 -17.35 3.33 9.30
N THR A 858 -16.64 2.96 10.37
CA THR A 858 -15.60 1.90 10.37
C THR A 858 -16.05 0.65 11.16
N LEU A 859 -16.00 -0.53 10.53
CA LEU A 859 -16.50 -1.82 11.06
C LEU A 859 -15.47 -2.95 10.92
N TRP A 860 -15.46 -3.91 11.88
CA TRP A 860 -14.57 -5.09 11.86
C TRP A 860 -15.34 -6.40 11.58
N ALA A 861 -15.78 -6.55 10.33
CA ALA A 861 -16.51 -7.76 9.88
C ALA A 861 -16.04 -8.34 8.54
N SER A 862 -15.06 -7.74 7.85
CA SER A 862 -14.58 -8.25 6.58
C SER A 862 -13.83 -9.59 6.74
N MET A 863 -13.88 -10.43 5.70
CA MET A 863 -13.16 -11.71 5.62
C MET A 863 -12.37 -11.80 4.33
N SER A 864 -11.19 -12.42 4.38
CA SER A 864 -10.37 -12.75 3.20
C SER A 864 -10.04 -14.24 3.13
N TYR A 865 -9.80 -14.74 1.92
CA TYR A 865 -9.52 -16.14 1.61
C TYR A 865 -8.45 -16.21 0.52
N TYR A 866 -7.33 -16.87 0.79
CA TYR A 866 -6.26 -17.07 -0.19
C TYR A 866 -5.85 -18.53 -0.26
N ASN A 867 -5.62 -19.02 -1.48
CA ASN A 867 -4.97 -20.31 -1.74
C ASN A 867 -4.05 -20.16 -2.96
N ALA A 868 -2.85 -20.75 -2.90
CA ALA A 868 -1.88 -20.70 -3.97
C ALA A 868 -1.03 -21.97 -4.08
N LEU A 869 -0.75 -22.33 -5.34
CA LEU A 869 0.39 -23.16 -5.71
C LEU A 869 1.56 -22.23 -6.05
N GLN A 870 2.70 -22.44 -5.41
CA GLN A 870 3.94 -21.71 -5.63
C GLN A 870 5.02 -22.68 -6.12
N LEU A 871 5.80 -22.23 -7.11
CA LEU A 871 6.97 -22.91 -7.63
C LEU A 871 8.13 -21.91 -7.61
N ARG A 872 9.28 -22.33 -7.10
CA ARG A 872 10.54 -21.57 -7.19
C ARG A 872 11.62 -22.46 -7.75
N VAL A 873 12.38 -21.94 -8.71
CA VAL A 873 13.56 -22.59 -9.30
C VAL A 873 14.73 -21.64 -9.15
N GLU A 874 15.78 -22.07 -8.48
CA GLU A 874 16.97 -21.26 -8.21
C GLU A 874 18.22 -22.01 -8.65
N LYS A 875 18.96 -21.43 -9.59
CA LYS A 875 20.32 -21.79 -9.90
C LYS A 875 21.25 -20.72 -9.34
N ARG A 876 22.06 -21.06 -8.34
CA ARG A 876 23.10 -20.14 -7.81
C ARG A 876 24.14 -19.82 -8.89
N LEU A 877 24.85 -18.70 -8.71
CA LEU A 877 25.89 -18.26 -9.65
C LEU A 877 27.00 -19.30 -9.74
N SER A 878 27.04 -20.02 -10.86
CA SER A 878 28.11 -20.96 -11.17
C SER A 878 28.32 -21.02 -12.69
N HIS A 879 29.59 -21.10 -13.10
CA HIS A 879 30.01 -20.94 -14.50
C HIS A 879 29.50 -19.63 -15.16
N GLY A 880 29.40 -18.56 -14.36
CA GLY A 880 28.96 -17.24 -14.78
C GLY A 880 27.45 -17.05 -14.89
N LEU A 881 26.61 -18.08 -14.71
CA LEU A 881 25.16 -17.99 -14.84
C LEU A 881 24.44 -18.14 -13.49
N GLN A 882 23.56 -17.21 -13.16
CA GLN A 882 22.58 -17.27 -12.06
C GLN A 882 21.17 -17.11 -12.63
N VAL A 883 20.21 -17.92 -12.17
CA VAL A 883 18.80 -17.87 -12.60
C VAL A 883 17.90 -18.03 -11.39
N VAL A 884 16.92 -17.14 -11.22
CA VAL A 884 15.86 -17.28 -10.21
C VAL A 884 14.51 -17.09 -10.88
N SER A 885 13.71 -18.15 -10.92
CA SER A 885 12.32 -18.13 -11.39
C SER A 885 11.37 -18.37 -10.22
N SER A 886 10.31 -17.56 -10.15
CA SER A 886 9.19 -17.74 -9.26
C SER A 886 7.89 -17.77 -10.07
N PHE A 887 7.04 -18.75 -9.79
CA PHE A 887 5.70 -18.86 -10.36
C PHE A 887 4.69 -19.04 -9.24
N THR A 888 3.58 -18.34 -9.34
CA THR A 888 2.45 -18.40 -8.40
C THR A 888 1.16 -18.54 -9.19
N TRP A 889 0.41 -19.60 -8.92
CA TRP A 889 -0.99 -19.72 -9.34
C TRP A 889 -1.87 -19.64 -8.10
N SER A 890 -2.63 -18.56 -7.98
CA SER A 890 -3.37 -18.22 -6.78
C SER A 890 -4.79 -17.75 -7.05
N LYS A 891 -5.57 -17.68 -5.98
CA LYS A 891 -6.85 -16.97 -5.93
C LYS A 891 -7.02 -16.31 -4.57
N THR A 892 -7.17 -15.00 -4.55
CA THR A 892 -7.62 -14.25 -3.37
C THR A 892 -9.05 -13.77 -3.56
N MET A 893 -9.85 -13.90 -2.50
CA MET A 893 -11.23 -13.44 -2.43
C MET A 893 -11.46 -12.73 -1.11
N ASP A 894 -12.26 -11.68 -1.11
CA ASP A 894 -12.68 -10.99 0.11
C ASP A 894 -14.08 -10.39 -0.02
N THR A 895 -14.59 -9.90 1.11
CA THR A 895 -15.80 -9.07 1.19
C THR A 895 -15.50 -7.57 1.14
N SER A 896 -14.22 -7.19 1.23
CA SER A 896 -13.70 -5.82 1.16
C SER A 896 -12.17 -5.88 1.07
N SER A 897 -11.57 -5.28 0.03
CA SER A 897 -10.12 -5.27 -0.12
C SER A 897 -9.42 -4.13 0.64
N GLY A 898 -10.03 -2.95 0.75
CA GLY A 898 -9.45 -1.81 1.48
C GLY A 898 -9.70 -1.85 2.99
N SER A 899 -8.81 -1.29 3.81
CA SER A 899 -9.02 -1.16 5.26
C SER A 899 -9.57 0.20 5.71
N PHE A 900 -9.47 1.23 4.85
CA PHE A 900 -9.80 2.61 5.19
C PHE A 900 -10.14 3.45 3.94
N ALA A 901 -10.84 4.58 4.11
CA ALA A 901 -11.31 5.45 3.03
C ALA A 901 -10.21 6.05 2.15
N GLY A 902 -10.63 6.51 0.96
CA GLY A 902 -9.77 7.00 -0.12
C GLY A 902 -9.07 5.86 -0.83
N ASP A 903 -9.88 4.99 -1.44
CA ASP A 903 -9.57 4.15 -2.61
C ASP A 903 -8.12 3.68 -2.70
N ASN A 904 -7.73 2.81 -1.76
CA ASN A 904 -6.44 2.11 -1.79
C ASN A 904 -6.16 1.43 -3.14
N PHE A 905 -7.22 1.13 -3.89
CA PHE A 905 -7.22 0.59 -5.24
C PHE A 905 -8.22 1.39 -6.08
N ALA A 906 -7.83 1.83 -7.27
CA ALA A 906 -8.66 2.53 -8.26
C ALA A 906 -9.87 1.71 -8.78
N SER A 907 -9.97 0.43 -8.41
CA SER A 907 -11.11 -0.46 -8.69
C SER A 907 -12.01 -0.73 -7.48
N ASN A 908 -11.58 -0.30 -6.28
CA ASN A 908 -12.30 -0.50 -5.03
C ASN A 908 -13.36 0.59 -4.84
N LEU A 909 -14.37 0.30 -4.03
CA LEU A 909 -15.40 1.27 -3.65
C LEU A 909 -15.30 1.59 -2.18
N SER A 910 -15.28 2.88 -1.88
CA SER A 910 -15.35 3.45 -0.54
C SER A 910 -16.69 3.18 0.16
N ALA A 911 -17.78 3.07 -0.59
CA ALA A 911 -19.08 2.63 -0.11
C ALA A 911 -19.32 1.14 -0.42
N ILE A 912 -18.99 0.26 0.53
CA ILE A 912 -19.25 -1.19 0.39
C ILE A 912 -20.70 -1.50 0.72
N THR A 913 -21.58 -1.24 -0.24
CA THR A 913 -23.00 -1.56 -0.20
C THR A 913 -23.25 -2.83 -1.03
N PRO A 914 -23.98 -3.84 -0.51
CA PRO A 914 -24.64 -3.93 0.80
C PRO A 914 -23.73 -4.33 1.97
N TRP A 915 -23.69 -3.50 3.02
CA TRP A 915 -22.90 -3.77 4.24
C TRP A 915 -23.61 -4.71 5.23
N TRP A 916 -24.94 -4.82 5.18
CA TRP A 916 -25.73 -5.70 6.08
C TRP A 916 -25.63 -7.19 5.73
N ASP A 917 -25.30 -7.55 4.49
CA ASP A 917 -24.90 -8.91 4.12
C ASP A 917 -23.68 -8.91 3.20
N LEU A 918 -22.51 -8.93 3.82
CA LEU A 918 -21.20 -8.98 3.16
C LEU A 918 -21.00 -10.20 2.23
N LYS A 919 -21.89 -11.21 2.24
CA LYS A 919 -21.85 -12.30 1.25
C LYS A 919 -22.14 -11.83 -0.16
N LEU A 920 -22.94 -10.78 -0.32
CA LEU A 920 -23.37 -10.23 -1.62
C LEU A 920 -22.22 -9.49 -2.34
N VAL A 921 -21.29 -8.91 -1.57
CA VAL A 921 -20.06 -8.24 -2.07
C VAL A 921 -18.82 -9.16 -2.07
N ARG A 922 -18.99 -10.46 -1.78
CA ARG A 922 -17.89 -11.43 -1.79
C ARG A 922 -17.42 -11.69 -3.22
N GLY A 923 -16.27 -11.10 -3.58
CA GLY A 923 -15.69 -11.17 -4.92
C GLY A 923 -14.25 -11.67 -4.92
N LEU A 924 -13.56 -11.50 -6.04
CA LEU A 924 -12.09 -11.48 -6.06
C LEU A 924 -11.59 -10.20 -5.37
N SER A 925 -10.46 -10.26 -4.67
CA SER A 925 -9.82 -9.04 -4.13
C SER A 925 -9.38 -8.12 -5.25
N ASP A 926 -9.40 -6.80 -5.05
CA ASP A 926 -8.97 -5.79 -6.02
C ASP A 926 -7.51 -5.94 -6.48
N PHE A 927 -6.67 -6.58 -5.65
CA PHE A 927 -5.28 -6.93 -5.92
C PHE A 927 -5.08 -8.40 -6.35
N ASN A 928 -6.14 -9.12 -6.74
CA ASN A 928 -6.02 -10.51 -7.19
C ASN A 928 -5.26 -10.63 -8.52
N VAL A 929 -4.16 -11.40 -8.52
CA VAL A 929 -3.47 -11.85 -9.74
C VAL A 929 -3.54 -13.38 -9.79
N GLY A 930 -4.22 -13.92 -10.81
CA GLY A 930 -4.47 -15.36 -10.95
C GLY A 930 -3.18 -16.16 -11.11
N ARG A 931 -2.44 -15.90 -12.17
CA ARG A 931 -1.10 -16.47 -12.44
C ARG A 931 -0.09 -15.34 -12.51
N ASN A 932 1.06 -15.51 -11.85
CA ASN A 932 2.20 -14.60 -11.91
C ASN A 932 3.48 -15.41 -12.12
N LEU A 933 4.31 -15.01 -13.08
CA LEU A 933 5.61 -15.60 -13.40
C LEU A 933 6.65 -14.48 -13.43
N THR A 934 7.69 -14.60 -12.63
CA THR A 934 8.88 -13.75 -12.69
C THR A 934 10.11 -14.62 -12.95
N VAL A 935 10.96 -14.24 -13.91
CA VAL A 935 12.22 -14.93 -14.21
C VAL A 935 13.34 -13.91 -14.27
N ASN A 936 14.34 -14.08 -13.41
CA ASN A 936 15.51 -13.23 -13.31
C ASN A 936 16.73 -14.01 -13.79
N VAL A 937 17.53 -13.40 -14.66
CA VAL A 937 18.76 -13.99 -15.20
C VAL A 937 19.90 -13.00 -15.02
N LEU A 938 21.03 -13.49 -14.51
CA LEU A 938 22.29 -12.77 -14.49
C LEU A 938 23.37 -13.64 -15.14
N TRP A 939 24.07 -13.11 -16.12
CA TRP A 939 25.09 -13.84 -16.87
C TRP A 939 26.37 -13.01 -17.02
N ASP A 940 27.42 -13.42 -16.31
CA ASP A 940 28.80 -12.99 -16.54
C ASP A 940 29.32 -13.66 -17.82
N VAL A 941 29.50 -12.89 -18.89
CA VAL A 941 29.85 -13.42 -20.20
C VAL A 941 31.33 -13.80 -20.23
N PRO A 942 31.68 -15.08 -20.47
CA PRO A 942 33.08 -15.51 -20.46
C PRO A 942 33.84 -14.95 -21.67
N ALA A 943 35.04 -14.43 -21.43
CA ALA A 943 35.90 -13.89 -22.49
C ALA A 943 36.60 -15.01 -23.28
N PRO A 944 36.66 -14.95 -24.63
CA PRO A 944 37.38 -15.94 -25.43
C PRO A 944 38.87 -16.00 -25.08
N GLY A 945 39.35 -17.16 -24.62
CA GLY A 945 40.68 -17.32 -24.00
C GLY A 945 41.84 -16.72 -24.81
N ALA A 946 41.91 -16.99 -26.11
CA ALA A 946 42.97 -16.52 -27.00
C ALA A 946 43.03 -14.98 -27.13
N VAL A 947 41.89 -14.29 -27.16
CA VAL A 947 41.83 -12.82 -27.24
C VAL A 947 42.03 -12.19 -25.86
N SER A 948 41.61 -12.89 -24.80
CA SER A 948 41.61 -12.42 -23.42
C SER A 948 43.00 -12.01 -22.88
N ALA A 949 44.08 -12.62 -23.38
CA ALA A 949 45.46 -12.35 -22.97
C ALA A 949 46.14 -11.21 -23.77
N SER A 950 45.50 -10.72 -24.84
CA SER A 950 46.02 -9.65 -25.69
C SER A 950 45.64 -8.25 -25.18
N ALA A 951 46.21 -7.19 -25.76
CA ALA A 951 45.75 -5.82 -25.55
C ALA A 951 44.27 -5.61 -25.96
N ALA A 952 43.77 -6.36 -26.95
CA ALA A 952 42.35 -6.36 -27.32
C ALA A 952 41.46 -7.09 -26.29
N GLY A 953 42.06 -7.82 -25.33
CA GLY A 953 41.37 -8.48 -24.22
C GLY A 953 40.52 -7.52 -23.38
N TRP A 954 40.86 -6.22 -23.33
CA TRP A 954 40.08 -5.20 -22.64
C TRP A 954 38.69 -4.98 -23.26
N LEU A 955 38.53 -5.16 -24.58
CA LEU A 955 37.25 -5.02 -25.27
C LEU A 955 36.32 -6.21 -24.96
N VAL A 956 36.85 -7.42 -24.83
CA VAL A 956 36.06 -8.66 -24.71
C VAL A 956 35.85 -9.17 -23.27
N LYS A 957 36.60 -8.67 -22.28
CA LYS A 957 36.43 -9.04 -20.85
C LYS A 957 35.36 -8.22 -20.13
N GLY A 958 34.77 -8.78 -19.07
CA GLY A 958 33.95 -8.04 -18.11
C GLY A 958 32.57 -7.62 -18.61
N TRP A 959 32.06 -8.24 -19.67
CA TRP A 959 30.66 -8.10 -20.07
C TRP A 959 29.76 -8.93 -19.18
N GLN A 960 28.63 -8.36 -18.79
CA GLN A 960 27.62 -8.98 -17.94
C GLN A 960 26.24 -8.58 -18.45
N LEU A 961 25.31 -9.53 -18.50
CA LEU A 961 23.93 -9.33 -18.95
C LEU A 961 22.98 -9.60 -17.79
N GLY A 962 22.01 -8.71 -17.58
CA GLY A 962 20.91 -8.89 -16.64
C GLY A 962 19.57 -8.87 -17.36
N GLY A 963 18.59 -9.61 -16.85
CA GLY A 963 17.24 -9.62 -17.41
C GLY A 963 16.18 -9.98 -16.38
N ILE A 964 15.04 -9.30 -16.46
CA ILE A 964 13.82 -9.61 -15.71
C ILE A 964 12.69 -9.81 -16.72
N PHE A 965 12.11 -11.01 -16.74
CA PHE A 965 10.88 -11.31 -17.45
C PHE A 965 9.73 -11.43 -16.46
N GLN A 966 8.63 -10.73 -16.73
CA GLN A 966 7.40 -10.81 -15.96
C GLN A 966 6.23 -11.14 -16.89
N ALA A 967 5.40 -12.11 -16.49
CA ALA A 967 4.16 -12.44 -17.18
C ALA A 967 3.06 -12.74 -16.16
N SER A 968 1.88 -12.13 -16.31
CA SER A 968 0.77 -12.39 -15.39
C SER A 968 -0.61 -12.25 -16.03
N ASP A 969 -1.60 -12.84 -15.35
CA ASP A 969 -3.00 -12.46 -15.54
C ASP A 969 -3.25 -11.00 -15.13
N GLY A 970 -4.37 -10.45 -15.58
CA GLY A 970 -4.82 -9.12 -15.17
C GLY A 970 -5.42 -9.09 -13.77
N VAL A 971 -5.64 -7.87 -13.29
CA VAL A 971 -6.35 -7.56 -12.03
C VAL A 971 -7.86 -7.47 -12.27
N PRO A 972 -8.71 -7.81 -11.28
CA PRO A 972 -10.14 -7.68 -11.45
C PRO A 972 -10.62 -6.23 -11.31
N PHE A 973 -11.84 -5.96 -11.79
CA PHE A 973 -12.54 -4.69 -11.60
C PHE A 973 -14.06 -4.90 -11.62
N TRP A 974 -14.80 -3.89 -11.15
CA TRP A 974 -16.26 -3.94 -11.00
C TRP A 974 -16.96 -2.80 -11.76
N PRO A 975 -17.68 -3.09 -12.85
CA PRO A 975 -18.58 -2.14 -13.51
C PRO A 975 -19.78 -1.77 -12.65
N LEU A 976 -20.18 -0.50 -12.69
CA LEU A 976 -21.18 0.10 -11.81
C LEU A 976 -22.20 0.93 -12.60
N SER A 977 -23.16 1.51 -11.91
CA SER A 977 -24.24 2.30 -12.50
C SER A 977 -24.65 3.41 -11.55
N GLY A 978 -25.08 4.54 -12.10
CA GLY A 978 -25.76 5.58 -11.35
C GLY A 978 -24.91 6.45 -10.42
N LEU A 979 -23.58 6.29 -10.33
CA LEU A 979 -22.73 6.94 -9.32
C LEU A 979 -22.88 8.48 -9.22
N ASP A 980 -23.29 9.14 -10.30
CA ASP A 980 -23.55 10.60 -10.34
C ASP A 980 -24.93 11.03 -9.79
N GLY A 981 -25.70 10.10 -9.21
CA GLY A 981 -27.03 10.34 -8.64
C GLY A 981 -27.52 9.13 -7.85
N ASP A 982 -28.81 9.06 -7.54
CA ASP A 982 -29.36 7.96 -6.73
C ASP A 982 -30.55 7.26 -7.44
N PRO A 983 -30.30 6.55 -8.55
CA PRO A 983 -31.37 5.85 -9.28
C PRO A 983 -31.92 4.63 -8.50
N MET A 984 -31.24 4.22 -7.42
CA MET A 984 -31.71 3.16 -6.51
C MET A 984 -32.47 3.70 -5.29
N GLY A 985 -32.63 5.01 -5.10
CA GLY A 985 -33.33 5.55 -3.91
C GLY A 985 -32.72 5.14 -2.57
N GLN A 986 -31.39 5.03 -2.49
CA GLN A 986 -30.68 4.74 -1.24
C GLN A 986 -30.67 5.94 -0.28
N LEU A 987 -30.91 7.15 -0.77
CA LEU A 987 -30.95 8.44 -0.06
C LEU A 987 -29.72 8.72 0.83
N ASN A 988 -28.57 8.13 0.47
CA ASN A 988 -27.29 8.36 1.12
C ASN A 988 -26.40 9.28 0.26
N SER A 989 -25.21 9.60 0.77
CA SER A 989 -24.27 10.51 0.12
C SER A 989 -23.35 9.89 -0.94
N ALA A 990 -23.26 8.56 -1.00
CA ALA A 990 -22.43 7.78 -1.92
C ALA A 990 -23.21 6.57 -2.51
N PRO A 991 -24.30 6.83 -3.25
CA PRO A 991 -25.19 5.79 -3.76
C PRO A 991 -24.52 4.95 -4.86
N ILE A 992 -24.71 3.63 -4.82
CA ILE A 992 -24.16 2.70 -5.81
C ILE A 992 -25.25 1.81 -6.37
N ALA A 993 -25.46 1.86 -7.69
CA ALA A 993 -26.24 0.85 -8.40
C ALA A 993 -25.33 -0.17 -9.11
N ILE A 994 -25.78 -1.42 -9.11
CA ILE A 994 -25.09 -2.55 -9.74
C ILE A 994 -25.90 -2.92 -11.01
N PRO A 995 -25.27 -3.04 -12.19
CA PRO A 995 -25.96 -3.49 -13.39
C PRO A 995 -26.29 -4.99 -13.34
N ASP A 996 -27.29 -5.42 -14.12
CA ASP A 996 -27.56 -6.83 -14.33
C ASP A 996 -26.68 -7.38 -15.47
N ARG A 997 -26.06 -8.54 -15.21
CA ARG A 997 -25.42 -9.36 -16.23
C ARG A 997 -26.47 -10.21 -16.96
N LEU A 998 -26.46 -10.16 -18.29
CA LEU A 998 -27.26 -11.07 -19.12
C LEU A 998 -26.62 -12.46 -19.23
N SER A 999 -27.46 -13.50 -19.21
CA SER A 999 -27.09 -14.92 -19.40
C SER A 999 -27.19 -15.38 -20.87
N THR A 1000 -27.33 -14.44 -21.82
CA THR A 1000 -27.51 -14.71 -23.25
C THR A 1000 -26.25 -15.28 -23.91
N PRO A 1001 -26.39 -16.00 -25.05
CA PRO A 1001 -25.25 -16.47 -25.83
C PRO A 1001 -24.27 -15.33 -26.17
N GLY A 1002 -22.97 -15.56 -25.93
CA GLY A 1002 -21.92 -14.54 -26.09
C GLY A 1002 -21.53 -13.79 -24.81
N CYS A 1003 -22.36 -13.83 -23.76
CA CYS A 1003 -22.12 -13.17 -22.47
C CYS A 1003 -21.54 -14.10 -21.39
N THR A 1004 -20.99 -15.25 -21.77
CA THR A 1004 -20.22 -16.16 -20.89
C THR A 1004 -18.88 -15.55 -20.47
N ASN A 1005 -18.18 -14.92 -21.42
CA ASN A 1005 -17.08 -13.99 -21.17
C ASN A 1005 -17.58 -12.55 -21.40
N LEU A 1006 -17.32 -11.63 -20.46
CA LEU A 1006 -17.78 -10.25 -20.47
C LEU A 1006 -16.81 -9.25 -21.11
N VAL A 1007 -15.62 -9.69 -21.52
CA VAL A 1007 -14.61 -8.83 -22.17
C VAL A 1007 -14.31 -9.27 -23.60
N ASN A 1008 -13.72 -8.36 -24.38
CA ASN A 1008 -13.13 -8.56 -25.70
C ASN A 1008 -11.60 -8.42 -25.59
N PRO A 1009 -10.85 -9.49 -25.23
CA PRO A 1009 -9.41 -9.40 -25.01
C PRO A 1009 -8.68 -8.85 -26.25
N GLY A 1010 -7.80 -7.88 -26.05
CA GLY A 1010 -7.02 -7.25 -27.13
C GLY A 1010 -7.72 -6.12 -27.89
N ASN A 1011 -8.99 -5.79 -27.58
CA ASN A 1011 -9.65 -4.59 -28.11
C ASN A 1011 -9.70 -3.49 -27.03
N PRO A 1012 -8.78 -2.50 -27.04
CA PRO A 1012 -8.77 -1.45 -26.03
C PRO A 1012 -9.94 -0.46 -26.18
N ASN A 1013 -10.50 -0.30 -27.38
CA ASN A 1013 -11.60 0.65 -27.60
C ASN A 1013 -12.93 0.14 -27.03
N ASN A 1014 -13.17 -1.17 -27.12
CA ASN A 1014 -14.39 -1.83 -26.63
C ASN A 1014 -14.03 -3.04 -25.77
N TYR A 1015 -13.29 -2.83 -24.68
CA TYR A 1015 -12.76 -3.95 -23.88
C TYR A 1015 -13.86 -4.69 -23.11
N ILE A 1016 -14.87 -3.97 -22.60
CA ILE A 1016 -16.07 -4.58 -22.01
C ILE A 1016 -17.10 -4.85 -23.11
N LYS A 1017 -17.81 -5.97 -23.01
CA LYS A 1017 -19.01 -6.24 -23.83
C LYS A 1017 -20.21 -5.51 -23.23
N GLU A 1018 -20.38 -4.27 -23.63
CA GLU A 1018 -21.47 -3.39 -23.19
C GLU A 1018 -22.86 -4.04 -23.28
N GLN A 1019 -23.11 -4.82 -24.34
CA GLN A 1019 -24.38 -5.51 -24.60
C GLN A 1019 -24.70 -6.62 -23.59
N CYS A 1020 -23.73 -7.04 -22.77
CA CYS A 1020 -23.92 -8.06 -21.73
C CYS A 1020 -24.30 -7.46 -20.37
N LEU A 1021 -24.31 -6.13 -20.24
CA LEU A 1021 -24.66 -5.39 -19.04
C LEU A 1021 -25.85 -4.46 -19.33
N VAL A 1022 -26.88 -4.55 -18.48
CA VAL A 1022 -28.13 -3.78 -18.58
C VAL A 1022 -28.48 -3.15 -17.23
N ASN A 1023 -29.32 -2.11 -17.23
CA ASN A 1023 -29.99 -1.65 -16.01
C ASN A 1023 -30.71 -2.84 -15.33
N ALA A 1024 -30.69 -2.88 -13.99
CA ALA A 1024 -31.21 -4.00 -13.21
C ALA A 1024 -32.62 -4.41 -13.66
N GLN A 1025 -32.85 -5.72 -13.79
CA GLN A 1025 -34.11 -6.28 -14.30
C GLN A 1025 -34.81 -7.13 -13.24
N ALA A 1026 -36.14 -7.03 -13.24
CA ALA A 1026 -37.02 -7.91 -12.51
C ALA A 1026 -36.95 -9.32 -13.13
N PRO A 1027 -36.67 -10.38 -12.34
CA PRO A 1027 -36.70 -11.75 -12.82
C PRO A 1027 -38.15 -12.22 -13.08
N SER A 1028 -38.30 -13.30 -13.86
CA SER A 1028 -39.62 -13.88 -14.15
C SER A 1028 -40.40 -14.21 -12.88
N GLY A 1029 -41.65 -13.76 -12.80
CA GLY A 1029 -42.52 -13.93 -11.62
C GLY A 1029 -42.35 -12.86 -10.52
N PHE A 1030 -41.40 -11.95 -10.65
CA PHE A 1030 -41.29 -10.78 -9.77
C PHE A 1030 -42.42 -9.78 -10.07
N ASN A 1031 -43.08 -9.27 -9.02
CA ASN A 1031 -44.16 -8.31 -9.16
C ASN A 1031 -43.57 -6.91 -9.47
N LEU A 1032 -43.81 -6.44 -10.70
CA LEU A 1032 -43.33 -5.13 -11.19
C LEU A 1032 -43.91 -3.92 -10.43
N ALA A 1033 -44.94 -4.10 -9.60
CA ALA A 1033 -45.40 -3.06 -8.67
C ALA A 1033 -44.37 -2.69 -7.60
N ASN A 1034 -43.37 -3.55 -7.35
CA ASN A 1034 -42.23 -3.22 -6.48
C ASN A 1034 -41.11 -2.44 -7.22
N CYS A 1035 -41.25 -2.20 -8.52
CA CYS A 1035 -40.28 -1.46 -9.32
C CYS A 1035 -40.63 0.03 -9.41
N ASP A 1036 -39.64 0.92 -9.44
CA ASP A 1036 -39.88 2.33 -9.70
C ASP A 1036 -40.29 2.57 -11.17
N GLN A 1037 -41.60 2.72 -11.38
CA GLN A 1037 -42.20 3.04 -12.67
C GLN A 1037 -41.99 4.50 -13.11
N SER A 1038 -41.68 5.40 -12.15
CA SER A 1038 -41.42 6.81 -12.46
C SER A 1038 -40.09 6.95 -13.23
N PHE A 1039 -39.08 6.16 -12.87
CA PHE A 1039 -37.79 6.12 -13.56
C PHE A 1039 -37.92 5.76 -15.04
N ILE A 1040 -38.72 4.75 -15.40
CA ILE A 1040 -38.94 4.34 -16.80
C ILE A 1040 -39.57 5.48 -17.61
N THR A 1041 -40.53 6.19 -17.01
CA THR A 1041 -41.23 7.33 -17.61
C THR A 1041 -40.29 8.53 -17.79
N ASN A 1042 -39.47 8.82 -16.77
CA ASN A 1042 -38.46 9.88 -16.79
C ASN A 1042 -37.35 9.59 -17.81
N PHE A 1043 -36.90 8.33 -17.95
CA PHE A 1043 -35.92 7.93 -18.95
C PHE A 1043 -36.37 8.29 -20.36
N ALA A 1044 -37.60 7.92 -20.73
CA ALA A 1044 -38.14 8.21 -22.07
C ALA A 1044 -38.31 9.72 -22.33
N THR A 1045 -38.52 10.51 -21.27
CA THR A 1045 -38.60 11.98 -21.34
C THR A 1045 -37.21 12.61 -21.53
N ASN A 1046 -36.21 12.12 -20.80
CA ASN A 1046 -34.83 12.63 -20.82
C ASN A 1046 -34.02 12.12 -22.04
N ASN A 1047 -34.39 10.97 -22.61
CA ASN A 1047 -33.72 10.34 -23.74
C ASN A 1047 -34.71 10.09 -24.90
N PRO A 1048 -35.17 11.14 -25.62
CA PRO A 1048 -36.17 11.01 -26.67
C PRO A 1048 -35.75 10.01 -27.76
N GLY A 1049 -36.65 9.06 -28.07
CA GLY A 1049 -36.40 8.00 -29.05
C GLY A 1049 -35.68 6.76 -28.49
N GLN A 1050 -35.36 6.71 -27.19
CA GLN A 1050 -34.87 5.51 -26.51
C GLN A 1050 -35.93 4.95 -25.56
N SER A 1051 -35.89 3.64 -25.30
CA SER A 1051 -36.78 2.96 -24.36
C SER A 1051 -36.05 1.86 -23.58
N LEU A 1052 -36.32 1.77 -22.28
CA LEU A 1052 -35.84 0.67 -21.43
C LEU A 1052 -36.75 -0.57 -21.59
N PRO A 1053 -36.22 -1.80 -21.38
CA PRO A 1053 -37.03 -3.00 -21.30
C PRO A 1053 -38.16 -2.89 -20.26
N ALA A 1054 -39.33 -3.46 -20.57
CA ALA A 1054 -40.52 -3.38 -19.70
C ALA A 1054 -40.35 -4.07 -18.32
N ASN A 1055 -39.32 -4.88 -18.15
CA ASN A 1055 -38.94 -5.51 -16.87
C ASN A 1055 -37.77 -4.80 -16.17
N THR A 1056 -37.31 -3.63 -16.64
CA THR A 1056 -36.33 -2.83 -15.91
C THR A 1056 -36.90 -2.39 -14.57
N CYS A 1057 -36.08 -2.50 -13.53
CA CYS A 1057 -36.47 -2.34 -12.14
C CYS A 1057 -35.25 -1.78 -11.40
N ILE A 1058 -34.97 -0.49 -11.64
CA ILE A 1058 -33.68 0.13 -11.29
C ILE A 1058 -33.39 0.15 -9.78
N ASN A 1059 -34.45 0.12 -8.97
CA ASN A 1059 -34.42 0.00 -7.52
C ASN A 1059 -34.09 -1.41 -6.99
N LEU A 1060 -33.83 -2.39 -7.87
CA LEU A 1060 -33.25 -3.67 -7.50
C LEU A 1060 -31.73 -3.59 -7.36
N LEU A 1061 -31.21 -4.30 -6.36
CA LEU A 1061 -29.80 -4.68 -6.36
C LEU A 1061 -29.53 -5.61 -7.56
N GLY A 1062 -28.70 -5.16 -8.50
CA GLY A 1062 -28.31 -5.94 -9.68
C GLY A 1062 -27.49 -7.19 -9.36
N ASN A 1063 -27.39 -8.07 -10.35
CA ASN A 1063 -26.83 -9.41 -10.22
C ASN A 1063 -25.32 -9.52 -10.51
N LEU A 1064 -24.67 -8.45 -11.01
CA LEU A 1064 -23.25 -8.47 -11.33
C LEU A 1064 -22.41 -8.46 -10.04
N GLY A 1065 -21.92 -9.64 -9.66
CA GLY A 1065 -21.06 -9.79 -8.48
C GLY A 1065 -19.78 -8.94 -8.56
N ARG A 1066 -19.31 -8.48 -7.40
CA ARG A 1066 -18.08 -7.68 -7.27
C ARG A 1066 -16.89 -8.36 -7.93
N ASN A 1067 -16.11 -7.59 -8.69
CA ASN A 1067 -14.84 -8.03 -9.29
C ASN A 1067 -14.97 -9.25 -10.21
N THR A 1068 -16.07 -9.30 -10.98
CA THR A 1068 -16.36 -10.36 -11.97
C THR A 1068 -15.56 -10.22 -13.27
N LEU A 1069 -15.15 -9.01 -13.66
CA LEU A 1069 -14.38 -8.78 -14.88
C LEU A 1069 -12.89 -8.73 -14.54
N ILE A 1070 -12.04 -9.22 -15.45
CA ILE A 1070 -10.58 -9.21 -15.33
C ILE A 1070 -10.03 -8.29 -16.42
N GLY A 1071 -9.08 -7.42 -16.05
CA GLY A 1071 -8.37 -6.54 -16.97
C GLY A 1071 -7.35 -7.28 -17.85
N PRO A 1072 -6.66 -6.55 -18.74
CA PRO A 1072 -5.56 -7.09 -19.52
C PRO A 1072 -4.46 -7.69 -18.64
N GLY A 1073 -3.81 -8.76 -19.13
CA GLY A 1073 -2.61 -9.31 -18.51
C GLY A 1073 -1.38 -8.42 -18.76
N LEU A 1074 -0.29 -8.71 -18.05
CA LEU A 1074 1.00 -8.04 -18.20
C LEU A 1074 2.00 -8.99 -18.84
N ILE A 1075 2.77 -8.49 -19.82
CA ILE A 1075 4.02 -9.12 -20.28
C ILE A 1075 5.09 -8.03 -20.37
N ASN A 1076 6.12 -8.12 -19.53
CA ASN A 1076 7.22 -7.19 -19.52
C ASN A 1076 8.58 -7.90 -19.59
N VAL A 1077 9.54 -7.27 -20.27
CA VAL A 1077 10.93 -7.72 -20.35
C VAL A 1077 11.83 -6.51 -20.14
N ASP A 1078 12.54 -6.50 -19.02
CA ASP A 1078 13.57 -5.52 -18.71
C ASP A 1078 14.95 -6.17 -18.90
N PHE A 1079 15.90 -5.41 -19.43
CA PHE A 1079 17.22 -5.93 -19.83
C PHE A 1079 18.33 -4.94 -19.48
N SER A 1080 19.45 -5.42 -18.97
CA SER A 1080 20.65 -4.62 -18.72
C SER A 1080 21.88 -5.21 -19.41
N VAL A 1081 22.73 -4.32 -19.91
CA VAL A 1081 24.07 -4.63 -20.41
C VAL A 1081 25.06 -3.86 -19.55
N VAL A 1082 26.01 -4.57 -18.94
CA VAL A 1082 27.02 -4.03 -18.05
C VAL A 1082 28.41 -4.36 -18.61
N LYS A 1083 29.30 -3.38 -18.58
CA LYS A 1083 30.71 -3.49 -18.99
C LYS A 1083 31.60 -3.05 -17.83
N ASN A 1084 32.17 -4.03 -17.14
CA ASN A 1084 33.14 -3.86 -16.06
C ASN A 1084 34.56 -3.78 -16.63
N THR A 1085 35.23 -2.65 -16.44
CA THR A 1085 36.61 -2.40 -16.87
C THR A 1085 37.50 -2.18 -15.65
N ARG A 1086 38.15 -3.26 -15.19
CA ARG A 1086 39.15 -3.18 -14.11
C ARG A 1086 40.39 -2.43 -14.58
N VAL A 1087 40.96 -1.58 -13.73
CA VAL A 1087 42.16 -0.78 -14.00
C VAL A 1087 43.23 -1.06 -12.93
N PRO A 1088 43.97 -2.19 -13.01
CA PRO A 1088 44.95 -2.59 -11.99
C PRO A 1088 46.08 -1.57 -11.74
N ARG A 1089 46.30 -0.64 -12.67
CA ARG A 1089 47.27 0.47 -12.52
C ARG A 1089 46.88 1.50 -11.45
N ILE A 1090 45.61 1.52 -11.03
CA ILE A 1090 45.11 2.40 -9.96
C ILE A 1090 45.00 1.60 -8.66
N SER A 1091 44.32 0.45 -8.72
CA SER A 1091 44.22 -0.54 -7.63
C SER A 1091 43.70 -1.86 -8.24
N GLU A 1092 43.99 -3.00 -7.60
CA GLU A 1092 43.47 -4.31 -7.99
C GLU A 1092 41.93 -4.36 -8.00
N ASN A 1093 41.30 -3.54 -7.15
CA ASN A 1093 39.84 -3.43 -7.03
C ASN A 1093 39.23 -2.31 -7.88
N PHE A 1094 40.03 -1.40 -8.46
CA PHE A 1094 39.49 -0.26 -9.20
C PHE A 1094 38.80 -0.71 -10.49
N ASN A 1095 37.52 -0.36 -10.64
CA ASN A 1095 36.68 -0.77 -11.75
C ASN A 1095 35.83 0.39 -12.25
N ILE A 1096 35.89 0.64 -13.56
CA ILE A 1096 34.98 1.54 -14.26
C ILE A 1096 33.88 0.68 -14.88
N GLN A 1097 32.65 0.85 -14.41
CA GLN A 1097 31.47 0.16 -14.90
C GLN A 1097 30.65 1.11 -15.77
N PHE A 1098 30.46 0.76 -17.05
CA PHE A 1098 29.44 1.37 -17.90
C PHE A 1098 28.22 0.44 -17.95
N ARG A 1099 27.02 1.01 -17.93
CA ARG A 1099 25.76 0.28 -17.90
C ARG A 1099 24.73 0.91 -18.84
N THR A 1100 23.93 0.06 -19.47
CA THR A 1100 22.73 0.47 -20.22
C THR A 1100 21.58 -0.41 -19.81
N GLU A 1101 20.43 0.18 -19.53
CA GLU A 1101 19.22 -0.49 -19.09
C GLU A 1101 18.07 -0.14 -20.03
N PHE A 1102 17.28 -1.16 -20.36
CA PHE A 1102 16.11 -1.08 -21.21
C PHE A 1102 14.92 -1.63 -20.42
N PHE A 1103 14.02 -0.75 -20.01
CA PHE A 1103 12.75 -1.15 -19.39
C PHE A 1103 11.71 -1.32 -20.50
N ASN A 1104 10.95 -2.41 -20.49
CA ASN A 1104 10.07 -2.82 -21.58
C ASN A 1104 10.83 -2.83 -22.94
N VAL A 1105 11.89 -3.63 -23.06
CA VAL A 1105 12.83 -3.61 -24.21
C VAL A 1105 12.14 -3.82 -25.57
N PHE A 1106 11.06 -4.58 -25.60
CA PHE A 1106 10.25 -4.84 -26.81
C PHE A 1106 9.21 -3.75 -27.12
N ASN A 1107 9.06 -2.74 -26.26
CA ASN A 1107 8.02 -1.70 -26.34
C ASN A 1107 6.60 -2.28 -26.44
N HIS A 1108 6.31 -3.32 -25.64
CA HIS A 1108 5.01 -3.97 -25.61
C HIS A 1108 3.98 -3.08 -24.89
N ALA A 1109 2.77 -2.97 -25.44
CA ALA A 1109 1.71 -2.15 -24.86
C ALA A 1109 0.96 -2.94 -23.76
N ASN A 1110 1.41 -2.77 -22.52
CA ASN A 1110 0.76 -3.36 -21.35
C ASN A 1110 -0.45 -2.50 -20.94
N PHE A 1111 -1.64 -2.85 -21.40
CA PHE A 1111 -2.86 -2.10 -21.11
C PHE A 1111 -3.28 -2.17 -19.62
N ALA A 1112 -3.80 -1.07 -19.08
CA ALA A 1112 -4.40 -1.03 -17.76
C ALA A 1112 -5.87 -1.55 -17.81
N PRO A 1113 -6.48 -1.92 -16.66
CA PRO A 1113 -7.94 -2.03 -16.56
C PRO A 1113 -8.60 -0.66 -16.84
N PRO A 1114 -9.84 -0.62 -17.35
CA PRO A 1114 -10.55 0.62 -17.72
C PRO A 1114 -11.14 1.34 -16.50
N ASN A 1115 -10.33 1.64 -15.48
CA ASN A 1115 -10.78 2.18 -14.19
C ASN A 1115 -11.49 3.54 -14.34
N ASP A 1116 -11.00 4.41 -15.23
CA ASP A 1116 -11.62 5.71 -15.52
C ASP A 1116 -13.00 5.59 -16.22
N ASN A 1117 -13.35 4.40 -16.73
CA ASN A 1117 -14.54 4.15 -17.56
C ASN A 1117 -15.39 2.98 -17.03
N LEU A 1118 -15.52 2.84 -15.70
CA LEU A 1118 -16.28 1.76 -15.04
C LEU A 1118 -17.79 1.99 -14.94
N LEU A 1119 -18.26 3.22 -15.17
CA LEU A 1119 -19.68 3.57 -15.09
C LEU A 1119 -20.43 3.12 -16.36
N ALA A 1120 -21.27 2.09 -16.25
CA ALA A 1120 -22.03 1.54 -17.38
C ALA A 1120 -23.24 2.39 -17.76
N PHE A 1121 -23.92 2.96 -16.76
CA PHE A 1121 -25.12 3.78 -16.91
C PHE A 1121 -25.04 5.01 -16.01
N ASP A 1122 -25.50 6.15 -16.50
CA ASP A 1122 -25.60 7.38 -15.73
C ASP A 1122 -26.78 7.36 -14.74
N SER A 1123 -26.99 8.46 -14.01
CA SER A 1123 -28.09 8.61 -13.05
C SER A 1123 -29.50 8.68 -13.68
N THR A 1124 -29.61 8.85 -15.01
CA THR A 1124 -30.87 8.73 -15.75
C THR A 1124 -31.13 7.30 -16.24
N GLY A 1125 -30.12 6.42 -16.19
CA GLY A 1125 -30.15 5.06 -16.75
C GLY A 1125 -29.70 4.98 -18.21
N ALA A 1126 -29.22 6.08 -18.80
CA ALA A 1126 -28.64 6.07 -20.15
C ALA A 1126 -27.23 5.51 -20.13
N ARG A 1127 -26.80 4.89 -21.23
CA ARG A 1127 -25.45 4.29 -21.32
C ARG A 1127 -24.39 5.39 -21.43
N VAL A 1128 -23.36 5.30 -20.60
CA VAL A 1128 -22.24 6.26 -20.63
C VAL A 1128 -21.38 6.02 -21.88
N PRO A 1129 -21.13 7.05 -22.72
CA PRO A 1129 -20.21 6.92 -23.85
C PRO A 1129 -18.79 6.60 -23.40
N GLY A 1130 -18.12 5.64 -24.05
CA GLY A 1130 -16.76 5.23 -23.68
C GLY A 1130 -16.69 4.24 -22.50
N PHE A 1131 -17.82 3.78 -21.97
CA PHE A 1131 -17.86 2.74 -20.93
C PHE A 1131 -17.01 1.51 -21.32
N GLY A 1132 -16.06 1.14 -20.47
CA GLY A 1132 -15.17 0.00 -20.71
C GLY A 1132 -14.10 0.23 -21.78
N GLN A 1133 -13.91 1.46 -22.26
CA GLN A 1133 -12.74 1.84 -23.06
C GLN A 1133 -11.48 1.88 -22.17
N ILE A 1134 -10.38 1.33 -22.67
CA ILE A 1134 -9.06 1.48 -22.05
C ILE A 1134 -8.38 2.73 -22.62
N THR A 1135 -7.97 3.62 -21.73
CA THR A 1135 -7.35 4.93 -22.02
C THR A 1135 -5.89 5.03 -21.56
N SER A 1136 -5.41 4.03 -20.81
CA SER A 1136 -4.10 4.06 -20.12
C SER A 1136 -3.37 2.71 -20.19
N THR A 1137 -2.05 2.74 -19.95
CA THR A 1137 -1.20 1.55 -19.86
C THR A 1137 -0.66 1.37 -18.45
N GLN A 1138 -0.52 0.11 -18.02
CA GLN A 1138 0.00 -0.30 -16.73
C GLN A 1138 1.52 -0.11 -16.60
N THR A 1139 2.25 -0.20 -17.73
CA THR A 1139 3.66 0.20 -17.82
C THR A 1139 3.80 1.37 -18.79
N PRO A 1140 4.83 2.21 -18.66
CA PRO A 1140 5.23 3.11 -19.73
C PRO A 1140 5.63 2.34 -21.02
N GLY A 1141 5.83 3.08 -22.11
CA GLY A 1141 6.56 2.58 -23.28
C GLY A 1141 8.01 2.27 -22.93
N ARG A 1142 8.80 1.77 -23.90
CA ARG A 1142 10.21 1.44 -23.65
C ARG A 1142 10.99 2.63 -23.10
N GLU A 1143 11.69 2.42 -21.99
CA GLU A 1143 12.51 3.44 -21.35
C GLU A 1143 13.98 3.03 -21.39
N ILE A 1144 14.90 3.98 -21.63
CA ILE A 1144 16.34 3.67 -21.77
C ILE A 1144 17.16 4.56 -20.85
N GLN A 1145 17.96 3.94 -19.99
CA GLN A 1145 18.81 4.60 -19.02
C GLN A 1145 20.28 4.21 -19.23
N PHE A 1146 21.18 5.20 -19.16
CA PHE A 1146 22.63 4.99 -19.18
C PHE A 1146 23.22 5.28 -17.82
N ALA A 1147 24.25 4.54 -17.42
CA ALA A 1147 24.99 4.82 -16.20
C ALA A 1147 26.50 4.70 -16.38
N LEU A 1148 27.22 5.54 -15.64
CA LEU A 1148 28.65 5.39 -15.40
C LEU A 1148 28.88 5.28 -13.90
N LYS A 1149 29.65 4.28 -13.47
CA LYS A 1149 29.97 4.03 -12.08
C LYS A 1149 31.47 3.75 -11.92
N LEU A 1150 32.09 4.42 -10.97
CA LEU A 1150 33.44 4.19 -10.50
C LEU A 1150 33.37 3.37 -9.22
N ILE A 1151 34.18 2.34 -9.08
CA ILE A 1151 34.25 1.44 -7.91
C ILE A 1151 35.71 1.26 -7.53
N TRP A 1152 36.04 1.26 -6.24
CA TRP A 1152 37.41 1.05 -5.72
C TRP A 1152 37.41 0.24 -4.41
#